data_AF-H0E0D9-F1
#
_entry.id   AF-H0E0D9-F1
#
_cell.length_a   1.000
_cell.length_b   1.000
_cell.length_c   1.000
_cell.angle_alpha   90.00
_cell.angle_beta   90.00
_cell.angle_gamma   90.00
#
_symmetry.space_group_name_H-M   'P 1'
#
loop_
_entity.id
_entity.type
_entity.pdbx_description
1 polymer ?
#
loop_
_entity_poly.entity_id
_entity_poly.type
_entity_poly.pdbx_seq_one_letter_code
_entity_poly.pdbx_strand_id
1 'polypeptide(L)'
;MLRIVPSSLLALIALAVAPSGAVAADARPAPAKRYDVTVTRTAYGIPHINARDLASMGYGYAQALAEDAVCTVAEAYVTANGERSRWFGPDESYPIRGNGSTAKNLNSDFFYQRIKDRGTVERLARQAPPLGPKPEIKQALAGYVDGWNAWLKSVGGSKGVPDRTCRGKGWVRPITIGDVYRRFYSLSILASSGVAIDGIAGAQPITGPVDLVARAKSIPAGELDRRLGGLGSNAYAIGRRASRDGHGLLYGNPHFPWQGPERFYQAHLTIPGKLDVTGGSLLGVPIVLIGATKGAAWSHTVSTARRFVPYQLLMVGPTSYLEDGRVRQLTGEKVTVQVPGPGGKLVPRTRTLWSSHHGPIFTSLLGLPLFPWTPVTAFALYDGNAENFGRLLNHFFDMDFAQSVDDIDRVLKKYEGIPWVNTIAADTAGNAYYADIGSIPNIDRAKYDNCEQVLGHVTDLLQRLPVLDGTNSACLPGNDPDAAAPGILGPRNLPSLRRDDHVSNMNDSYWLTNPAQPLEGYSKIIGDERTPRSLRTRIGLKQLQERIDGTDGLPGKGFDLQNLMRVGMGNRVYSAEIWRDTLVAGCGSEACRVLREWNMRNDLDAKGAVLWQRFVTRLTGALPLALPGGLLGPFATAFDYRDAVNTPGGLNPLNPLAIGAFQQAISDLQGAGLPLDATLRQGQAVTRRGERIPIPGGPHASGVFNVVTPTWDPKRGYTEVIHGSSFIQAVHLKPGCPEIRTLLTYGESTNPGSVHSSDQTKLFSRKQWVKAPFCPADLEADPTDDRVRTVDLRPGQPLLVTLREARGTARPRLTVTNTAGARGRVAIRIRRGKRVVRRIARTGATVAVSPRVRRGDYAIAIKVGGQTVQLTGRQR
;
A
#
# COMPACT_ATOMS: atom_id res chain seq x y z
N MET A 1 -0.53 41.09 -53.53
CA MET A 1 -1.23 42.34 -53.89
C MET A 1 -2.42 42.48 -52.93
N LEU A 2 -2.23 42.99 -51.70
CA LEU A 2 -2.31 44.40 -51.29
C LEU A 2 -3.47 45.20 -51.92
N ARG A 3 -4.48 45.52 -51.09
CA ARG A 3 -5.18 46.82 -50.90
C ARG A 3 -6.48 46.56 -50.11
N ILE A 4 -6.55 46.81 -48.80
CA ILE A 4 -6.74 48.09 -48.06
C ILE A 4 -8.18 48.66 -48.17
N VAL A 5 -8.98 48.46 -47.09
CA VAL A 5 -9.70 49.43 -46.18
C VAL A 5 -10.30 50.70 -46.82
N PRO A 6 -11.53 51.24 -46.50
CA PRO A 6 -11.99 51.73 -45.16
C PRO A 6 -13.50 51.54 -44.81
N SER A 7 -13.89 51.41 -43.54
CA SER A 7 -14.23 52.43 -42.50
C SER A 7 -15.28 53.48 -42.90
N SER A 8 -16.44 53.51 -42.22
CA SER A 8 -16.95 54.65 -41.39
C SER A 8 -18.48 54.70 -41.19
N LEU A 9 -18.86 54.85 -39.90
CA LEU A 9 -19.92 55.66 -39.27
C LEU A 9 -21.37 55.79 -39.81
N LEU A 10 -22.31 55.39 -38.93
CA LEU A 10 -23.47 56.12 -38.36
C LEU A 10 -24.37 57.01 -39.24
N ALA A 11 -25.68 56.67 -39.29
CA ALA A 11 -26.78 57.63 -39.14
C ALA A 11 -28.10 56.96 -38.70
N LEU A 12 -28.77 57.59 -37.74
CA LEU A 12 -30.04 57.25 -37.11
C LEU A 12 -31.24 57.28 -38.07
N ILE A 13 -32.20 56.36 -37.88
CA ILE A 13 -33.64 56.70 -37.93
C ILE A 13 -34.33 56.04 -36.73
N ALA A 14 -34.90 56.89 -35.88
CA ALA A 14 -35.80 56.51 -34.80
C ALA A 14 -37.24 56.45 -35.33
N LEU A 15 -37.94 55.35 -35.07
CA LEU A 15 -39.40 55.38 -34.91
C LEU A 15 -39.77 54.56 -33.67
N ALA A 16 -40.31 55.26 -32.69
CA ALA A 16 -40.83 54.73 -31.46
C ALA A 16 -42.25 54.18 -31.66
N VAL A 17 -42.45 52.91 -31.32
CA VAL A 17 -43.73 52.39 -30.82
C VAL A 17 -43.38 51.49 -29.63
N ALA A 18 -43.90 51.83 -28.46
CA ALA A 18 -43.87 51.04 -27.24
C ALA A 18 -45.33 50.81 -26.78
N PRO A 19 -45.60 49.94 -25.79
CA PRO A 19 -45.13 48.57 -25.63
C PRO A 19 -46.31 47.60 -25.40
N SER A 20 -46.13 46.30 -25.62
CA SER A 20 -46.98 45.27 -25.01
C SER A 20 -46.13 44.04 -24.74
N GLY A 21 -45.95 43.77 -23.45
CA GLY A 21 -45.04 42.73 -22.96
C GLY A 21 -45.59 41.32 -23.14
N ALA A 22 -44.69 40.39 -23.42
CA ALA A 22 -44.75 39.02 -22.93
C ALA A 22 -43.33 38.46 -22.87
N VAL A 23 -42.79 38.56 -21.66
CA VAL A 23 -41.68 37.81 -21.05
C VAL A 23 -41.13 36.66 -21.90
N ALA A 24 -39.95 36.86 -22.48
CA ALA A 24 -39.04 35.76 -22.74
C ALA A 24 -38.70 35.11 -21.38
N ALA A 25 -39.23 33.93 -21.12
CA ALA A 25 -38.78 33.13 -20.01
C ALA A 25 -37.37 32.63 -20.35
N ASP A 26 -36.38 33.39 -19.91
CA ASP A 26 -35.00 32.92 -19.72
C ASP A 26 -35.03 31.65 -18.86
N ALA A 27 -35.08 30.50 -19.52
CA ALA A 27 -34.71 29.23 -18.91
C ALA A 27 -33.19 29.25 -18.73
N ARG A 28 -32.71 29.98 -17.72
CA ARG A 28 -31.35 29.81 -17.20
C ARG A 28 -31.14 28.31 -16.98
N PRO A 29 -30.14 27.67 -17.61
CA PRO A 29 -29.82 26.29 -17.27
C PRO A 29 -29.56 26.22 -15.77
N ALA A 30 -30.22 25.29 -15.09
CA ALA A 30 -29.92 25.02 -13.68
C ALA A 30 -28.40 24.79 -13.59
N PRO A 31 -27.67 25.48 -12.69
CA PRO A 31 -26.23 25.31 -12.61
C PRO A 31 -25.91 23.83 -12.40
N ALA A 32 -25.01 23.31 -13.22
CA ALA A 32 -24.65 21.89 -13.22
C ALA A 32 -24.18 21.48 -11.82
N LYS A 33 -24.65 20.33 -11.34
CA LYS A 33 -24.12 19.69 -10.14
C LYS A 33 -22.61 19.50 -10.32
N ARG A 34 -21.80 19.87 -9.33
CA ARG A 34 -20.34 19.65 -9.41
C ARG A 34 -20.00 18.17 -9.18
N TYR A 35 -20.72 17.50 -8.29
CA TYR A 35 -20.50 16.08 -7.95
C TYR A 35 -21.82 15.32 -7.74
N ASP A 36 -21.94 14.09 -8.28
CA ASP A 36 -23.07 13.18 -8.08
C ASP A 36 -22.57 11.79 -7.66
N VAL A 37 -22.67 11.51 -6.35
CA VAL A 37 -22.12 10.31 -5.73
C VAL A 37 -23.02 9.79 -4.60
N THR A 38 -23.01 8.48 -4.37
CA THR A 38 -23.64 7.82 -3.23
C THR A 38 -22.60 6.94 -2.56
N VAL A 39 -22.42 7.10 -1.24
CA VAL A 39 -21.52 6.29 -0.42
C VAL A 39 -22.36 5.40 0.47
N THR A 40 -22.35 4.11 0.17
CA THR A 40 -23.09 3.10 0.93
C THR A 40 -22.10 2.34 1.81
N ARG A 41 -22.35 2.21 3.13
CA ARG A 41 -21.49 1.38 4.00
C ARG A 41 -22.16 0.05 4.29
N THR A 42 -21.43 -1.03 4.07
CA THR A 42 -21.85 -2.40 4.40
C THR A 42 -21.21 -2.85 5.72
N ALA A 43 -21.29 -4.15 6.02
CA ALA A 43 -20.71 -4.71 7.23
C ALA A 43 -19.25 -4.28 7.41
N TYR A 44 -18.87 -4.05 8.66
CA TYR A 44 -17.51 -3.61 9.03
C TYR A 44 -17.10 -2.23 8.49
N GLY A 45 -18.07 -1.45 8.01
CA GLY A 45 -17.87 -0.06 7.59
C GLY A 45 -17.35 0.08 6.16
N ILE A 46 -17.29 -0.99 5.37
CA ILE A 46 -16.71 -0.95 4.02
C ILE A 46 -17.53 -0.02 3.10
N PRO A 47 -16.94 1.05 2.54
CA PRO A 47 -17.63 1.98 1.64
C PRO A 47 -17.75 1.46 0.21
N HIS A 48 -18.95 1.64 -0.34
CA HIS A 48 -19.31 1.43 -1.75
C HIS A 48 -19.68 2.78 -2.36
N ILE A 49 -18.81 3.28 -3.24
CA ILE A 49 -18.87 4.61 -3.84
C ILE A 49 -19.42 4.47 -5.26
N ASN A 50 -20.71 4.75 -5.41
CA ASN A 50 -21.39 4.78 -6.70
C ASN A 50 -21.44 6.23 -7.21
N ALA A 51 -20.75 6.50 -8.31
CA ALA A 51 -20.54 7.84 -8.83
C ALA A 51 -20.90 7.95 -10.32
N ARG A 52 -21.23 9.16 -10.76
CA ARG A 52 -21.48 9.45 -12.18
C ARG A 52 -20.21 9.44 -13.03
N ASP A 53 -19.11 9.89 -12.46
CA ASP A 53 -17.83 10.12 -13.12
C ASP A 53 -16.67 10.04 -12.12
N LEU A 54 -15.44 10.04 -12.62
CA LEU A 54 -14.23 9.92 -11.80
C LEU A 54 -14.07 11.06 -10.79
N ALA A 55 -14.50 12.27 -11.14
CA ALA A 55 -14.45 13.41 -10.22
C ALA A 55 -15.40 13.20 -9.03
N SER A 56 -16.62 12.77 -9.29
CA SER A 56 -17.60 12.41 -8.26
C SER A 56 -17.16 11.20 -7.43
N MET A 57 -16.47 10.22 -8.05
CA MET A 57 -15.89 9.07 -7.36
C MET A 57 -14.81 9.51 -6.37
N GLY A 58 -13.86 10.34 -6.81
CA GLY A 58 -12.81 10.88 -5.95
C GLY A 58 -13.39 11.66 -4.77
N TYR A 59 -14.42 12.47 -5.01
CA TYR A 59 -15.14 13.21 -3.96
C TYR A 59 -15.74 12.28 -2.91
N GLY A 60 -16.50 11.26 -3.32
CA GLY A 60 -17.11 10.29 -2.39
C GLY A 60 -16.08 9.48 -1.61
N TYR A 61 -15.02 9.04 -2.30
CA TYR A 61 -13.91 8.31 -1.68
C TYR A 61 -13.24 9.14 -0.58
N ALA A 62 -12.92 10.41 -0.85
CA ALA A 62 -12.28 11.28 0.11
C ALA A 62 -13.13 11.52 1.36
N GLN A 63 -14.46 11.61 1.22
CA GLN A 63 -15.35 11.75 2.37
C GLN A 63 -15.33 10.52 3.26
N ALA A 64 -15.45 9.33 2.66
CA ALA A 64 -15.40 8.06 3.39
C ALA A 64 -14.04 7.88 4.10
N LEU A 65 -12.95 8.09 3.37
CA LEU A 65 -11.60 7.98 3.90
C LEU A 65 -11.34 8.98 5.04
N ALA A 66 -11.78 10.24 4.90
CA ALA A 66 -11.57 11.24 5.93
C ALA A 66 -12.34 10.91 7.22
N GLU A 67 -13.56 10.37 7.10
CA GLU A 67 -14.34 9.89 8.25
C GLU A 67 -13.58 8.82 9.05
N ASP A 68 -12.90 7.91 8.35
CA ASP A 68 -12.24 6.75 8.95
C ASP A 68 -10.78 7.01 9.37
N ALA A 69 -10.07 7.91 8.67
CA ALA A 69 -8.62 7.99 8.73
C ALA A 69 -8.01 9.41 8.66
N VAL A 70 -8.79 10.47 8.94
CA VAL A 70 -8.31 11.87 8.81
C VAL A 70 -6.97 12.13 9.49
N CYS A 71 -6.75 11.65 10.72
CA CYS A 71 -5.53 11.97 11.47
C CYS A 71 -4.28 11.41 10.79
N THR A 72 -4.34 10.13 10.39
CA THR A 72 -3.21 9.46 9.74
C THR A 72 -2.93 10.03 8.35
N VAL A 73 -3.96 10.33 7.57
CA VAL A 73 -3.80 10.93 6.24
C VAL A 73 -3.29 12.38 6.33
N ALA A 74 -3.79 13.18 7.27
CA ALA A 74 -3.32 14.54 7.47
C ALA A 74 -1.84 14.59 7.90
N GLU A 75 -1.40 13.67 8.77
CA GLU A 75 0.03 13.53 9.10
C GLU A 75 0.87 13.17 7.86
N ALA A 76 0.39 12.28 6.99
CA ALA A 76 1.08 11.94 5.75
C ALA A 76 1.27 13.17 4.83
N TYR A 77 0.28 14.06 4.76
CA TYR A 77 0.42 15.32 4.03
C TYR A 77 1.42 16.27 4.69
N VAL A 78 1.51 16.32 6.03
CA VAL A 78 2.58 17.07 6.72
C VAL A 78 3.95 16.56 6.29
N THR A 79 4.15 15.24 6.27
CA THR A 79 5.39 14.61 5.85
C THR A 79 5.75 14.97 4.40
N ALA A 80 4.84 14.74 3.45
CA ALA A 80 5.09 14.97 2.03
C ALA A 80 5.27 16.46 1.68
N ASN A 81 4.91 17.37 2.58
CA ASN A 81 5.14 18.81 2.43
C ASN A 81 6.40 19.33 3.12
N GLY A 82 7.16 18.47 3.81
CA GLY A 82 8.35 18.87 4.56
C GLY A 82 8.03 19.81 5.73
N GLU A 83 6.96 19.49 6.48
CA GLU A 83 6.51 20.30 7.62
C GLU A 83 6.55 19.54 8.96
N ARG A 84 7.20 18.38 9.05
CA ARG A 84 7.19 17.56 10.28
C ARG A 84 7.83 18.29 11.45
N SER A 85 8.97 18.95 11.26
CA SER A 85 9.68 19.68 12.32
C SER A 85 8.80 20.76 12.94
N ARG A 86 8.02 21.46 12.11
CA ARG A 86 7.07 22.49 12.54
C ARG A 86 6.03 21.94 13.50
N TRP A 87 5.53 20.72 13.28
CA TRP A 87 4.37 20.18 13.99
C TRP A 87 4.72 19.14 15.05
N PHE A 88 5.83 18.44 14.87
CA PHE A 88 6.24 17.27 15.65
C PHE A 88 7.65 17.41 16.23
N GLY A 89 8.29 18.58 16.10
CA GLY A 89 9.62 18.86 16.63
C GLY A 89 10.75 18.42 15.68
N PRO A 90 11.82 19.23 15.53
CA PRO A 90 12.92 18.94 14.59
C PRO A 90 13.80 17.77 15.02
N ASP A 91 13.87 17.48 16.32
CA ASP A 91 14.75 16.44 16.87
C ASP A 91 14.11 15.06 16.97
N GLU A 92 12.79 15.00 16.84
CA GLU A 92 12.03 13.75 16.80
C GLU A 92 12.25 12.99 15.49
N SER A 93 11.95 11.69 15.52
CA SER A 93 12.02 10.80 14.36
C SER A 93 10.69 10.10 14.13
N TYR A 94 10.48 9.60 12.92
CA TYR A 94 9.30 8.80 12.59
C TYR A 94 9.67 7.57 11.77
N PRO A 95 9.00 6.43 12.01
CA PRO A 95 9.21 5.24 11.20
C PRO A 95 8.48 5.36 9.86
N ILE A 96 9.18 5.08 8.77
CA ILE A 96 8.63 4.88 7.43
C ILE A 96 8.32 3.39 7.31
N ARG A 97 7.18 2.98 7.87
CA ARG A 97 6.89 1.57 8.13
C ARG A 97 6.85 0.71 6.87
N GLY A 98 6.45 1.29 5.73
CA GLY A 98 6.39 0.58 4.44
C GLY A 98 7.74 0.19 3.85
N ASN A 99 8.85 0.80 4.29
CA ASN A 99 10.20 0.43 3.84
C ASN A 99 11.15 0.06 5.00
N GLY A 100 10.65 0.06 6.24
CA GLY A 100 11.42 -0.32 7.43
C GLY A 100 12.44 0.72 7.92
N SER A 101 12.57 1.87 7.26
CA SER A 101 13.49 2.93 7.68
C SER A 101 12.89 3.86 8.73
N THR A 102 13.75 4.65 9.38
CA THR A 102 13.38 5.74 10.27
C THR A 102 14.08 7.00 9.78
N ALA A 103 13.38 8.13 9.79
CA ALA A 103 13.94 9.41 9.40
C ALA A 103 13.78 10.45 10.51
N LYS A 104 14.81 11.30 10.70
CA LYS A 104 14.71 12.48 11.56
C LYS A 104 13.76 13.49 10.90
N ASN A 105 12.86 14.11 11.67
CA ASN A 105 11.88 15.08 11.14
C ASN A 105 12.56 16.21 10.35
N LEU A 106 13.66 16.77 10.87
CA LEU A 106 14.40 17.84 10.19
C LEU A 106 14.98 17.41 8.84
N ASN A 107 15.53 16.20 8.76
CA ASN A 107 16.09 15.67 7.52
C ASN A 107 14.98 15.36 6.50
N SER A 108 13.88 14.76 6.96
CA SER A 108 12.68 14.56 6.14
C SER A 108 12.17 15.87 5.56
N ASP A 109 12.16 16.95 6.36
CA ASP A 109 11.73 18.25 5.87
C ASP A 109 12.66 18.81 4.80
N PHE A 110 13.99 18.75 5.00
CA PHE A 110 14.93 19.17 3.96
C PHE A 110 14.77 18.36 2.67
N PHE A 111 14.55 17.06 2.78
CA PHE A 111 14.34 16.18 1.63
C PHE A 111 13.09 16.58 0.83
N TYR A 112 11.92 16.67 1.48
CA TYR A 112 10.67 17.04 0.80
C TYR A 112 10.63 18.52 0.40
N GLN A 113 11.28 19.41 1.15
CA GLN A 113 11.39 20.81 0.78
C GLN A 113 12.24 20.99 -0.49
N ARG A 114 13.34 20.25 -0.66
CA ARG A 114 14.10 20.25 -1.93
C ARG A 114 13.23 19.84 -3.12
N ILE A 115 12.39 18.82 -2.95
CA ILE A 115 11.45 18.37 -3.99
C ILE A 115 10.48 19.49 -4.37
N LYS A 116 9.97 20.23 -3.37
CA LYS A 116 9.08 21.40 -3.55
C LYS A 116 9.79 22.59 -4.21
N ASP A 117 10.99 22.94 -3.74
CA ASP A 117 11.77 24.07 -4.25
C ASP A 117 12.12 23.88 -5.73
N ARG A 118 12.40 22.64 -6.14
CA ARG A 118 12.61 22.26 -7.54
C ARG A 118 11.34 22.22 -8.38
N GLY A 119 10.15 22.28 -7.77
CA GLY A 119 8.88 22.06 -8.45
C GLY A 119 8.78 20.70 -9.14
N THR A 120 9.42 19.66 -8.56
CA THR A 120 9.60 18.35 -9.20
C THR A 120 8.26 17.73 -9.57
N VAL A 121 7.35 17.65 -8.60
CA VAL A 121 6.04 17.02 -8.78
C VAL A 121 5.16 17.84 -9.73
N GLU A 122 5.23 19.17 -9.65
CA GLU A 122 4.50 20.08 -10.51
C GLU A 122 4.97 19.98 -11.98
N ARG A 123 6.28 19.83 -12.20
CA ARG A 123 6.87 19.58 -13.52
C ARG A 123 6.37 18.26 -14.10
N LEU A 124 6.46 17.17 -13.32
CA LEU A 124 6.00 15.84 -13.73
C LEU A 124 4.49 15.83 -14.05
N ALA A 125 3.68 16.50 -13.22
CA ALA A 125 2.23 16.59 -13.43
C ALA A 125 1.82 17.38 -14.69
N ARG A 126 2.70 18.26 -15.20
CA ARG A 126 2.49 19.05 -16.43
C ARG A 126 2.89 18.32 -17.71
N GLN A 127 3.64 17.24 -17.63
CA GLN A 127 3.99 16.45 -18.82
C GLN A 127 2.74 15.90 -19.51
N ALA A 128 2.85 15.66 -20.81
CA ALA A 128 1.80 14.98 -21.56
C ALA A 128 1.77 13.48 -21.19
N PRO A 129 0.59 12.81 -21.18
CA PRO A 129 0.53 11.36 -21.10
C PRO A 129 1.30 10.69 -22.25
N PRO A 130 1.94 9.53 -22.03
CA PRO A 130 1.85 8.70 -20.83
C PRO A 130 2.79 9.09 -19.68
N LEU A 131 3.75 10.01 -19.90
CA LEU A 131 4.73 10.43 -18.88
C LEU A 131 4.09 11.23 -17.74
N GLY A 132 3.16 12.13 -18.07
CA GLY A 132 2.31 12.83 -17.11
C GLY A 132 0.93 12.17 -16.93
N PRO A 133 0.17 12.57 -15.89
CA PRO A 133 -1.15 11.99 -15.62
C PRO A 133 -2.20 12.43 -16.64
N LYS A 134 -3.08 11.50 -17.02
CA LYS A 134 -4.22 11.75 -17.92
C LYS A 134 -5.20 12.80 -17.39
N PRO A 135 -5.92 13.52 -18.25
CA PRO A 135 -6.91 14.52 -17.84
C PRO A 135 -7.99 13.99 -16.88
N GLU A 136 -8.49 12.78 -17.11
CA GLU A 136 -9.58 12.19 -16.31
C GLU A 136 -9.09 11.84 -14.89
N ILE A 137 -7.82 11.45 -14.76
CA ILE A 137 -7.18 11.20 -13.46
C ILE A 137 -7.01 12.51 -12.70
N LYS A 138 -6.61 13.59 -13.38
CA LYS A 138 -6.54 14.93 -12.76
C LYS A 138 -7.91 15.35 -12.24
N GLN A 139 -9.00 15.03 -12.95
CA GLN A 139 -10.37 15.29 -12.49
C GLN A 139 -10.74 14.45 -11.26
N ALA A 140 -10.37 13.16 -11.24
CA ALA A 140 -10.58 12.29 -10.07
C ALA A 140 -9.93 12.87 -8.81
N LEU A 141 -8.67 13.29 -8.93
CA LEU A 141 -7.89 13.84 -7.83
C LEU A 141 -8.36 15.23 -7.41
N ALA A 142 -8.86 16.06 -8.34
CA ALA A 142 -9.54 17.31 -8.00
C ALA A 142 -10.82 17.06 -7.19
N GLY A 143 -11.62 16.07 -7.59
CA GLY A 143 -12.78 15.61 -6.83
C GLY A 143 -12.41 15.14 -5.42
N TYR A 144 -11.34 14.37 -5.29
CA TYR A 144 -10.82 13.93 -3.99
C TYR A 144 -10.45 15.10 -3.07
N VAL A 145 -9.74 16.12 -3.58
CA VAL A 145 -9.40 17.33 -2.82
C VAL A 145 -10.67 18.04 -2.32
N ASP A 146 -11.66 18.22 -3.19
CA ASP A 146 -12.92 18.85 -2.80
C ASP A 146 -13.70 18.02 -1.78
N GLY A 147 -13.69 16.69 -1.90
CA GLY A 147 -14.35 15.78 -0.98
C GLY A 147 -13.77 15.84 0.43
N TRP A 148 -12.44 15.81 0.56
CA TRP A 148 -11.73 15.98 1.83
C TRP A 148 -12.07 17.33 2.48
N ASN A 149 -11.95 18.41 1.70
CA ASN A 149 -12.19 19.77 2.19
C ASN A 149 -13.65 19.98 2.61
N ALA A 150 -14.59 19.41 1.87
CA ALA A 150 -16.01 19.44 2.19
C ALA A 150 -16.30 18.64 3.48
N TRP A 151 -15.73 17.44 3.65
CA TRP A 151 -15.88 16.66 4.87
C TRP A 151 -15.34 17.42 6.08
N LEU A 152 -14.12 17.96 6.00
CA LEU A 152 -13.49 18.69 7.10
C LEU A 152 -14.31 19.93 7.48
N LYS A 153 -14.85 20.66 6.50
CA LYS A 153 -15.77 21.76 6.75
C LYS A 153 -17.06 21.30 7.43
N SER A 154 -17.63 20.18 7.00
CA SER A 154 -18.90 19.64 7.53
C SER A 154 -18.82 19.25 8.99
N VAL A 155 -17.64 18.83 9.46
CA VAL A 155 -17.39 18.52 10.88
C VAL A 155 -16.94 19.75 11.69
N GLY A 156 -16.98 20.97 11.13
CA GLY A 156 -16.59 22.19 11.84
C GLY A 156 -15.07 22.44 11.88
N GLY A 157 -14.34 21.96 10.87
CA GLY A 157 -12.88 22.05 10.79
C GLY A 157 -12.18 21.08 11.74
N SER A 158 -10.90 21.32 12.00
CA SER A 158 -10.10 20.47 12.90
C SER A 158 -10.71 20.32 14.30
N LYS A 159 -11.38 21.36 14.80
CA LYS A 159 -11.98 21.38 16.15
C LYS A 159 -13.12 20.39 16.33
N GLY A 160 -13.86 20.06 15.27
CA GLY A 160 -14.96 19.08 15.35
C GLY A 160 -14.66 17.71 14.74
N VAL A 161 -13.39 17.44 14.41
CA VAL A 161 -12.92 16.09 14.05
C VAL A 161 -13.27 15.08 15.17
N PRO A 162 -13.95 13.96 14.87
CA PRO A 162 -14.35 12.98 15.87
C PRO A 162 -13.17 12.32 16.59
N ASP A 163 -12.09 12.02 15.87
CA ASP A 163 -10.89 11.38 16.43
C ASP A 163 -10.16 12.35 17.39
N ARG A 164 -10.10 11.96 18.67
CA ARG A 164 -9.50 12.78 19.74
C ARG A 164 -7.98 12.91 19.62
N THR A 165 -7.31 12.03 18.88
CA THR A 165 -5.85 12.04 18.73
C THR A 165 -5.36 13.25 17.94
N CYS A 166 -6.16 13.74 16.98
CA CYS A 166 -5.84 14.92 16.18
C CYS A 166 -6.87 16.06 16.22
N ARG A 167 -7.94 15.93 17.00
CA ARG A 167 -8.94 17.00 17.18
C ARG A 167 -8.27 18.32 17.59
N GLY A 168 -8.62 19.39 16.88
CA GLY A 168 -8.14 20.75 17.11
C GLY A 168 -6.69 20.98 16.72
N LYS A 169 -5.97 19.98 16.19
CA LYS A 169 -4.58 20.15 15.74
C LYS A 169 -4.55 20.95 14.44
N GLY A 170 -3.65 21.92 14.37
CA GLY A 170 -3.54 22.85 13.21
C GLY A 170 -3.09 22.19 11.91
N TRP A 171 -2.40 21.05 11.98
CA TRP A 171 -2.00 20.26 10.82
C TRP A 171 -3.15 19.45 10.21
N VAL A 172 -4.30 19.36 10.88
CA VAL A 172 -5.54 18.83 10.27
C VAL A 172 -6.22 19.98 9.55
N ARG A 173 -5.91 20.13 8.25
CA ARG A 173 -6.30 21.29 7.44
C ARG A 173 -6.94 20.88 6.11
N PRO A 174 -7.59 21.82 5.41
CA PRO A 174 -7.89 21.65 3.99
C PRO A 174 -6.62 21.32 3.20
N ILE A 175 -6.77 20.49 2.17
CA ILE A 175 -5.70 20.05 1.27
C ILE A 175 -5.82 20.68 -0.11
N THR A 176 -4.74 20.61 -0.87
CA THR A 176 -4.60 21.05 -2.25
C THR A 176 -4.24 19.87 -3.15
N ILE A 177 -4.33 20.05 -4.46
CA ILE A 177 -3.87 19.02 -5.41
C ILE A 177 -2.37 18.73 -5.26
N GLY A 178 -1.56 19.73 -4.89
CA GLY A 178 -0.13 19.55 -4.62
C GLY A 178 0.13 18.63 -3.43
N ASP A 179 -0.69 18.69 -2.38
CA ASP A 179 -0.59 17.77 -1.23
C ASP A 179 -0.81 16.32 -1.67
N VAL A 180 -1.84 16.09 -2.50
CA VAL A 180 -2.19 14.76 -3.04
C VAL A 180 -1.10 14.24 -3.97
N TYR A 181 -0.61 15.06 -4.90
CA TYR A 181 0.46 14.65 -5.81
C TYR A 181 1.76 14.33 -5.08
N ARG A 182 2.14 15.11 -4.07
CA ARG A 182 3.34 14.81 -3.26
C ARG A 182 3.16 13.54 -2.44
N ARG A 183 1.95 13.22 -1.98
CA ARG A 183 1.66 11.91 -1.37
C ARG A 183 1.87 10.77 -2.37
N PHE A 184 1.33 10.85 -3.58
CA PHE A 184 1.60 9.86 -4.64
C PHE A 184 3.09 9.74 -4.95
N TYR A 185 3.79 10.87 -5.08
CA TYR A 185 5.23 10.89 -5.33
C TYR A 185 6.00 10.19 -4.19
N SER A 186 5.66 10.47 -2.93
CA SER A 186 6.29 9.82 -1.77
C SER A 186 6.13 8.29 -1.78
N LEU A 187 4.99 7.78 -2.27
CA LEU A 187 4.76 6.34 -2.43
C LEU A 187 5.51 5.76 -3.63
N SER A 188 5.69 6.53 -4.71
CA SER A 188 6.50 6.16 -5.88
C SER A 188 7.95 5.88 -5.48
N ILE A 189 8.53 6.75 -4.64
CA ILE A 189 9.93 6.65 -4.21
C ILE A 189 10.13 5.84 -2.93
N LEU A 190 9.08 5.18 -2.40
CA LEU A 190 9.11 4.52 -1.09
C LEU A 190 10.25 3.51 -0.96
N ALA A 191 10.48 2.70 -2.01
CA ALA A 191 11.54 1.70 -2.07
C ALA A 191 12.75 2.13 -2.94
N SER A 192 12.88 3.43 -3.23
CA SER A 192 14.03 4.03 -3.90
C SER A 192 14.61 5.18 -3.05
N SER A 193 14.60 6.44 -3.46
CA SER A 193 15.17 7.53 -2.64
C SER A 193 14.56 7.64 -1.23
N GLY A 194 13.34 7.15 -1.03
CA GLY A 194 12.67 7.06 0.27
C GLY A 194 13.42 6.21 1.30
N VAL A 195 14.28 5.28 0.89
CA VAL A 195 15.14 4.52 1.81
C VAL A 195 16.39 5.28 2.25
N ALA A 196 16.69 6.43 1.64
CA ALA A 196 17.90 7.21 1.86
C ALA A 196 17.62 8.65 2.34
N ILE A 197 16.43 8.95 2.86
CA ILE A 197 16.03 10.33 3.24
C ILE A 197 17.05 10.99 4.18
N ASP A 198 17.43 10.32 5.27
CA ASP A 198 18.43 10.84 6.21
C ASP A 198 19.82 10.96 5.56
N GLY A 199 20.20 9.98 4.74
CA GLY A 199 21.48 9.97 4.03
C GLY A 199 21.60 11.12 3.04
N ILE A 200 20.54 11.42 2.29
CA ILE A 200 20.49 12.49 1.30
C ILE A 200 20.44 13.86 1.98
N ALA A 201 19.53 14.04 2.93
CA ALA A 201 19.37 15.32 3.60
C ALA A 201 20.55 15.66 4.53
N GLY A 202 21.24 14.64 5.06
CA GLY A 202 22.38 14.77 5.95
C GLY A 202 23.76 14.76 5.28
N ALA A 203 23.84 14.52 3.96
CA ALA A 203 25.12 14.38 3.26
C ALA A 203 25.96 15.67 3.30
N GLN A 204 27.16 15.57 3.90
CA GLN A 204 28.19 16.61 3.92
C GLN A 204 29.59 15.95 3.88
N PRO A 205 30.62 16.62 3.34
CA PRO A 205 31.98 16.09 3.34
C PRO A 205 32.52 15.98 4.76
N ILE A 206 33.14 14.84 5.07
CA ILE A 206 33.85 14.62 6.34
C ILE A 206 35.27 15.17 6.19
N THR A 207 35.66 16.08 7.07
CA THR A 207 36.96 16.78 7.04
C THR A 207 38.00 16.21 8.01
N GLY A 208 37.79 14.99 8.52
CA GLY A 208 38.70 14.30 9.46
C GLY A 208 38.89 12.81 9.11
N PRO A 209 39.82 12.10 9.77
CA PRO A 209 40.06 10.69 9.51
C PRO A 209 38.79 9.86 9.77
N VAL A 210 38.44 9.01 8.82
CA VAL A 210 37.28 8.11 8.91
C VAL A 210 37.78 6.68 9.04
N ASP A 211 37.56 6.07 10.21
CA ASP A 211 37.74 4.63 10.37
C ASP A 211 36.50 3.89 9.84
N LEU A 212 36.61 3.45 8.57
CA LEU A 212 35.58 2.68 7.89
C LEU A 212 35.35 1.31 8.53
N VAL A 213 36.38 0.72 9.13
CA VAL A 213 36.30 -0.58 9.80
C VAL A 213 35.53 -0.46 11.11
N ALA A 214 35.80 0.58 11.92
CA ALA A 214 35.04 0.86 13.13
C ALA A 214 33.56 1.18 12.82
N ARG A 215 33.28 1.90 11.72
CA ARG A 215 31.90 2.17 11.26
C ARG A 215 31.19 0.92 10.74
N ALA A 216 31.89 0.06 10.00
CA ALA A 216 31.31 -1.22 9.58
C ALA A 216 31.03 -2.12 10.79
N LYS A 217 31.93 -2.15 11.80
CA LYS A 217 31.77 -2.90 13.05
C LYS A 217 30.65 -2.38 13.96
N SER A 218 30.26 -1.10 13.84
CA SER A 218 29.16 -0.54 14.64
C SER A 218 27.78 -0.90 14.12
N ILE A 219 27.70 -1.44 12.90
CA ILE A 219 26.48 -2.01 12.34
C ILE A 219 26.36 -3.45 12.86
N PRO A 220 25.31 -3.79 13.63
CA PRO A 220 25.11 -5.17 14.05
C PRO A 220 25.02 -6.09 12.84
N ALA A 221 25.69 -7.23 12.90
CA ALA A 221 25.66 -8.18 11.79
C ALA A 221 24.22 -8.66 11.52
N GLY A 222 23.85 -8.78 10.24
CA GLY A 222 22.47 -9.09 9.82
C GLY A 222 21.44 -7.96 9.98
N GLU A 223 21.82 -6.76 10.48
CA GLU A 223 20.89 -5.64 10.64
C GLU A 223 20.35 -5.10 9.31
N LEU A 224 21.16 -5.15 8.24
CA LEU A 224 20.73 -4.75 6.91
C LEU A 224 19.74 -5.76 6.32
N ASP A 225 19.97 -7.06 6.45
CA ASP A 225 19.02 -8.13 6.08
C ASP A 225 17.73 -8.07 6.89
N ARG A 226 17.81 -7.72 8.18
CA ARG A 226 16.63 -7.52 9.03
C ARG A 226 15.78 -6.34 8.53
N ARG A 227 16.42 -5.26 8.08
CA ARG A 227 15.75 -4.06 7.52
C ARG A 227 15.23 -4.30 6.10
N LEU A 228 15.92 -5.07 5.28
CA LEU A 228 15.57 -5.38 3.89
C LEU A 228 14.58 -6.56 3.75
N GLY A 229 14.74 -7.61 4.54
CA GLY A 229 13.99 -8.88 4.46
C GLY A 229 12.75 -8.96 5.35
N GLY A 230 12.44 -7.92 6.13
CA GLY A 230 11.25 -7.84 6.98
C GLY A 230 9.93 -7.54 6.24
N LEU A 231 10.01 -7.10 4.98
CA LEU A 231 8.85 -6.84 4.13
C LEU A 231 8.43 -8.14 3.45
N GLY A 232 7.16 -8.52 3.59
CA GLY A 232 6.64 -9.77 3.07
C GLY A 232 5.30 -9.57 2.36
N SER A 233 4.85 -10.50 1.55
CA SER A 233 3.53 -10.59 0.93
C SER A 233 3.41 -11.96 0.31
N ASN A 234 2.22 -12.52 0.21
CA ASN A 234 1.97 -13.70 -0.60
C ASN A 234 0.89 -13.42 -1.63
N ALA A 235 1.04 -13.99 -2.82
CA ALA A 235 -0.06 -14.09 -3.76
C ALA A 235 -0.04 -15.42 -4.53
N TYR A 236 -1.22 -15.98 -4.74
CA TYR A 236 -1.46 -17.08 -5.66
C TYR A 236 -2.46 -16.64 -6.73
N ALA A 237 -2.15 -16.94 -7.98
CA ALA A 237 -3.14 -17.01 -9.05
C ALA A 237 -3.25 -18.45 -9.50
N ILE A 238 -4.48 -18.98 -9.46
CA ILE A 238 -4.79 -20.35 -9.83
C ILE A 238 -5.54 -20.31 -11.16
N GLY A 239 -5.03 -21.03 -12.15
CA GLY A 239 -5.62 -21.16 -13.47
C GLY A 239 -6.54 -22.38 -13.59
N ARG A 240 -7.13 -22.54 -14.77
CA ARG A 240 -8.15 -23.53 -15.10
C ARG A 240 -7.77 -24.98 -14.75
N ARG A 241 -6.50 -25.38 -14.88
CA ARG A 241 -6.02 -26.75 -14.61
C ARG A 241 -5.90 -27.08 -13.12
N ALA A 242 -5.74 -26.06 -12.27
CA ALA A 242 -5.62 -26.22 -10.83
C ALA A 242 -6.92 -25.83 -10.08
N SER A 243 -7.81 -25.08 -10.72
CA SER A 243 -9.18 -24.82 -10.24
C SER A 243 -10.11 -26.01 -10.46
N ARG A 244 -11.12 -26.17 -9.61
CA ARG A 244 -12.11 -27.26 -9.74
C ARG A 244 -13.13 -27.08 -10.85
N ASP A 245 -13.46 -25.83 -11.19
CA ASP A 245 -14.50 -25.48 -12.15
C ASP A 245 -13.97 -24.78 -13.40
N GLY A 246 -12.64 -24.71 -13.56
CA GLY A 246 -11.99 -24.10 -14.72
C GLY A 246 -11.86 -22.58 -14.67
N HIS A 247 -12.34 -21.92 -13.61
CA HIS A 247 -12.30 -20.47 -13.47
C HIS A 247 -11.16 -20.00 -12.58
N GLY A 248 -10.64 -18.80 -12.86
CA GLY A 248 -9.52 -18.23 -12.12
C GLY A 248 -9.84 -18.00 -10.64
N LEU A 249 -8.86 -18.29 -9.78
CA LEU A 249 -8.89 -17.91 -8.38
C LEU A 249 -7.67 -17.07 -8.04
N LEU A 250 -7.84 -16.08 -7.16
CA LEU A 250 -6.75 -15.26 -6.65
C LEU A 250 -6.77 -15.26 -5.11
N TYR A 251 -5.63 -15.57 -4.50
CA TYR A 251 -5.35 -15.25 -3.11
C TYR A 251 -4.34 -14.10 -3.05
N GLY A 252 -4.71 -12.98 -2.45
CA GLY A 252 -3.83 -11.84 -2.22
C GLY A 252 -3.67 -11.57 -0.73
N ASN A 253 -2.43 -11.51 -0.26
CA ASN A 253 -2.11 -11.28 1.14
C ASN A 253 -0.82 -10.43 1.26
N PRO A 254 -0.88 -9.13 0.92
CA PRO A 254 0.19 -8.20 1.26
C PRO A 254 0.48 -8.25 2.76
N HIS A 255 1.74 -8.47 3.13
CA HIS A 255 2.19 -8.23 4.49
C HIS A 255 2.70 -6.80 4.58
N PHE A 256 1.96 -5.95 5.27
CA PHE A 256 2.22 -4.51 5.27
C PHE A 256 1.90 -3.90 6.64
N PRO A 257 2.30 -2.65 6.94
CA PRO A 257 2.13 -2.05 8.26
C PRO A 257 0.69 -2.07 8.76
N TRP A 258 0.52 -2.34 10.05
CA TRP A 258 -0.77 -2.24 10.74
C TRP A 258 -1.10 -0.82 11.21
N GLN A 259 -0.11 0.06 11.21
CA GLN A 259 -0.23 1.46 11.60
C GLN A 259 0.44 2.36 10.56
N GLY A 260 0.11 3.65 10.63
CA GLY A 260 0.66 4.66 9.73
C GLY A 260 -0.06 4.72 8.39
N PRO A 261 0.37 5.65 7.52
CA PRO A 261 -0.36 5.96 6.29
C PRO A 261 -0.14 4.93 5.18
N GLU A 262 0.81 4.01 5.34
CA GLU A 262 1.01 2.85 4.46
C GLU A 262 0.04 1.70 4.77
N ARG A 263 -0.87 1.80 5.75
CA ARG A 263 -1.91 0.77 5.89
C ARG A 263 -2.93 0.83 4.75
N PHE A 264 -3.66 -0.26 4.52
CA PHE A 264 -4.74 -0.35 3.55
C PHE A 264 -6.07 0.20 4.09
N TYR A 265 -6.91 0.62 3.13
CA TYR A 265 -8.32 0.98 3.26
C TYR A 265 -9.10 0.21 2.20
N GLN A 266 -10.18 -0.46 2.58
CA GLN A 266 -10.98 -1.25 1.66
C GLN A 266 -12.09 -0.37 1.07
N ALA A 267 -12.26 -0.39 -0.25
CA ALA A 267 -13.37 0.30 -0.89
C ALA A 267 -13.88 -0.45 -2.12
N HIS A 268 -15.10 -0.11 -2.53
CA HIS A 268 -15.68 -0.52 -3.79
C HIS A 268 -16.06 0.74 -4.59
N LEU A 269 -15.48 0.91 -5.77
CA LEU A 269 -15.68 2.03 -6.67
C LEU A 269 -16.52 1.61 -7.88
N THR A 270 -17.63 2.30 -8.11
CA THR A 270 -18.53 2.01 -9.23
C THR A 270 -18.86 3.28 -10.00
N ILE A 271 -18.61 3.25 -11.31
CA ILE A 271 -19.17 4.19 -12.29
C ILE A 271 -20.00 3.36 -13.28
N PRO A 272 -21.34 3.39 -13.22
CA PRO A 272 -22.18 2.50 -14.00
C PRO A 272 -21.82 2.46 -15.50
N GLY A 273 -21.60 1.25 -16.01
CA GLY A 273 -21.21 1.00 -17.41
C GLY A 273 -19.77 1.35 -17.77
N LYS A 274 -18.92 1.74 -16.80
CA LYS A 274 -17.53 2.13 -17.05
C LYS A 274 -16.53 1.49 -16.09
N LEU A 275 -16.79 1.56 -14.78
CA LEU A 275 -15.88 1.10 -13.73
C LEU A 275 -16.67 0.32 -12.69
N ASP A 276 -16.15 -0.82 -12.27
CA ASP A 276 -16.71 -1.61 -11.18
C ASP A 276 -15.59 -2.45 -10.55
N VAL A 277 -15.00 -1.94 -9.47
CA VAL A 277 -13.78 -2.49 -8.87
C VAL A 277 -13.86 -2.42 -7.35
N THR A 278 -13.45 -3.48 -6.67
CA THR A 278 -13.30 -3.49 -5.21
C THR A 278 -11.93 -3.97 -4.80
N GLY A 279 -11.40 -3.40 -3.71
CA GLY A 279 -10.15 -3.87 -3.15
C GLY A 279 -9.58 -2.95 -2.09
N GLY A 280 -8.27 -3.06 -1.90
CA GLY A 280 -7.51 -2.30 -0.93
C GLY A 280 -6.65 -1.21 -1.58
N SER A 281 -6.57 -0.06 -0.90
CA SER A 281 -5.78 1.11 -1.30
C SER A 281 -4.94 1.60 -0.13
N LEU A 282 -3.74 2.14 -0.36
CA LEU A 282 -3.00 2.81 0.70
C LEU A 282 -3.71 4.11 1.12
N LEU A 283 -3.55 4.54 2.37
CA LEU A 283 -4.19 5.78 2.83
C LEU A 283 -3.69 6.99 2.03
N GLY A 284 -4.64 7.79 1.54
CA GLY A 284 -4.41 8.94 0.68
C GLY A 284 -4.38 8.65 -0.83
N VAL A 285 -4.68 7.41 -1.24
CA VAL A 285 -4.70 6.94 -2.63
C VAL A 285 -6.14 6.57 -3.05
N PRO A 286 -6.82 7.34 -3.90
CA PRO A 286 -8.22 7.10 -4.29
C PRO A 286 -8.40 6.19 -5.51
N ILE A 287 -7.72 5.05 -5.50
CA ILE A 287 -7.77 3.99 -6.53
C ILE A 287 -7.48 2.63 -5.90
N VAL A 288 -8.04 1.55 -6.45
CA VAL A 288 -7.81 0.21 -5.94
C VAL A 288 -6.42 -0.26 -6.40
N LEU A 289 -5.56 -0.61 -5.44
CA LEU A 289 -4.20 -1.08 -5.78
C LEU A 289 -4.14 -2.60 -5.88
N ILE A 290 -4.91 -3.28 -5.04
CA ILE A 290 -5.03 -4.74 -5.00
C ILE A 290 -6.52 -5.05 -4.91
N GLY A 291 -7.06 -5.83 -5.83
CA GLY A 291 -8.51 -5.98 -5.89
C GLY A 291 -9.01 -6.92 -6.98
N ALA A 292 -10.28 -6.73 -7.32
CA ALA A 292 -10.96 -7.43 -8.39
C ALA A 292 -11.99 -6.55 -9.09
N THR A 293 -12.12 -6.77 -10.38
CA THR A 293 -13.28 -6.41 -11.19
C THR A 293 -14.17 -7.65 -11.38
N LYS A 294 -15.20 -7.53 -12.21
CA LYS A 294 -15.99 -8.68 -12.70
C LYS A 294 -15.11 -9.72 -13.41
N GLY A 295 -14.12 -9.29 -14.18
CA GLY A 295 -13.42 -10.13 -15.13
C GLY A 295 -12.05 -10.63 -14.66
N ALA A 296 -11.38 -9.87 -13.80
CA ALA A 296 -10.02 -10.14 -13.35
C ALA A 296 -9.84 -9.79 -11.87
N ALA A 297 -8.85 -10.42 -11.24
CA ALA A 297 -8.39 -10.08 -9.90
C ALA A 297 -6.87 -10.05 -9.88
N TRP A 298 -6.28 -9.12 -9.13
CA TRP A 298 -4.84 -8.99 -8.98
C TRP A 298 -4.42 -8.66 -7.54
N SER A 299 -3.20 -9.04 -7.21
CA SER A 299 -2.51 -8.66 -5.98
C SER A 299 -1.05 -8.34 -6.27
N HIS A 300 -0.42 -7.69 -5.31
CA HIS A 300 0.98 -7.31 -5.37
C HIS A 300 1.78 -7.96 -4.26
N THR A 301 3.05 -8.20 -4.54
CA THR A 301 4.06 -8.61 -3.55
C THR A 301 5.30 -7.75 -3.73
N VAL A 302 6.00 -7.36 -2.66
CA VAL A 302 7.27 -6.61 -2.80
C VAL A 302 8.24 -7.39 -3.69
N SER A 303 8.79 -6.71 -4.69
CA SER A 303 9.74 -7.26 -5.66
C SER A 303 11.17 -7.17 -5.12
N THR A 304 12.02 -8.13 -5.51
CA THR A 304 13.46 -8.11 -5.19
C THR A 304 14.23 -7.07 -6.02
N ALA A 305 13.60 -6.47 -7.03
CA ALA A 305 14.24 -5.57 -7.95
C ALA A 305 14.65 -4.28 -7.26
N ARG A 306 15.92 -3.90 -7.42
CA ARG A 306 16.42 -2.61 -6.93
C ARG A 306 15.85 -1.50 -7.80
N ARG A 307 15.25 -0.52 -7.14
CA ARG A 307 14.61 0.65 -7.78
C ARG A 307 15.54 1.87 -7.81
N PHE A 308 16.77 1.66 -7.37
CA PHE A 308 17.82 2.66 -7.26
C PHE A 308 19.19 2.00 -7.44
N VAL A 309 20.21 2.80 -7.74
CA VAL A 309 21.60 2.35 -7.93
C VAL A 309 22.54 3.37 -7.28
N PRO A 310 23.32 2.97 -6.26
CA PRO A 310 24.47 3.74 -5.78
C PRO A 310 25.59 3.82 -6.83
N TYR A 311 26.15 5.01 -7.03
CA TYR A 311 27.35 5.27 -7.81
C TYR A 311 28.46 5.78 -6.91
N GLN A 312 29.63 5.15 -6.95
CA GLN A 312 30.82 5.63 -6.25
C GLN A 312 31.55 6.67 -7.09
N LEU A 313 31.77 7.86 -6.53
CA LEU A 313 32.45 8.97 -7.17
C LEU A 313 33.89 9.07 -6.67
N LEU A 314 34.85 9.27 -7.57
CA LEU A 314 36.22 9.63 -7.22
C LEU A 314 36.31 11.13 -7.00
N MET A 315 36.44 11.56 -5.75
CA MET A 315 36.52 12.98 -5.39
C MET A 315 37.94 13.51 -5.63
N VAL A 316 38.03 14.71 -6.24
CA VAL A 316 39.28 15.46 -6.47
C VAL A 316 39.25 16.85 -5.82
N GLY A 317 38.31 17.04 -4.91
CA GLY A 317 38.06 18.25 -4.16
C GLY A 317 36.86 18.04 -3.24
N PRO A 318 36.55 19.00 -2.36
CA PRO A 318 35.44 18.87 -1.41
C PRO A 318 34.09 18.70 -2.11
N THR A 319 33.94 19.26 -3.31
CA THR A 319 32.69 19.25 -4.09
C THR A 319 32.94 19.01 -5.58
N SER A 320 34.04 18.33 -5.92
CA SER A 320 34.41 18.05 -7.31
C SER A 320 34.85 16.60 -7.46
N TYR A 321 34.45 15.95 -8.56
CA TYR A 321 34.71 14.53 -8.83
C TYR A 321 35.18 14.31 -10.26
N LEU A 322 35.80 13.16 -10.52
CA LEU A 322 36.20 12.76 -11.88
C LEU A 322 35.10 11.93 -12.54
N GLU A 323 34.86 12.20 -13.82
CA GLU A 323 34.08 11.36 -14.73
C GLU A 323 34.72 11.44 -16.12
N ASP A 324 35.02 10.30 -16.72
CA ASP A 324 35.70 10.16 -18.02
C ASP A 324 37.00 10.99 -18.11
N GLY A 325 37.77 11.01 -17.01
CA GLY A 325 38.99 11.79 -16.88
C GLY A 325 38.80 13.30 -16.74
N ARG A 326 37.56 13.80 -16.68
CA ARG A 326 37.23 15.23 -16.55
C ARG A 326 36.73 15.56 -15.15
N VAL A 327 37.17 16.70 -14.62
CA VAL A 327 36.67 17.22 -13.34
C VAL A 327 35.27 17.81 -13.51
N ARG A 328 34.32 17.32 -12.74
CA ARG A 328 32.95 17.83 -12.64
C ARG A 328 32.68 18.41 -11.26
N GLN A 329 31.82 19.42 -11.22
CA GLN A 329 31.35 20.01 -9.96
C GLN A 329 30.07 19.34 -9.48
N LEU A 330 29.95 19.13 -8.17
CA LEU A 330 28.68 18.86 -7.54
C LEU A 330 27.80 20.13 -7.59
N THR A 331 26.51 19.94 -7.78
CA THR A 331 25.52 21.02 -7.67
C THR A 331 25.02 21.12 -6.24
N GLY A 332 25.24 22.27 -5.59
CA GLY A 332 24.76 22.57 -4.24
C GLY A 332 23.51 23.44 -4.25
N GLU A 333 22.47 23.03 -3.54
CA GLU A 333 21.21 23.76 -3.40
C GLU A 333 20.95 24.13 -1.94
N LYS A 334 20.80 25.42 -1.66
CA LYS A 334 20.38 25.90 -0.34
C LYS A 334 18.89 25.65 -0.16
N VAL A 335 18.54 24.75 0.75
CA VAL A 335 17.16 24.42 1.11
C VAL A 335 16.86 25.02 2.48
N THR A 336 15.72 25.68 2.63
CA THR A 336 15.30 26.31 3.89
C THR A 336 13.98 25.72 4.39
N VAL A 337 13.97 25.25 5.63
CA VAL A 337 12.78 24.72 6.31
C VAL A 337 12.44 25.57 7.53
N GLN A 338 11.18 25.54 7.96
CA GLN A 338 10.69 26.29 9.11
C GLN A 338 10.55 25.38 10.33
N VAL A 339 11.20 25.74 11.44
CA VAL A 339 11.15 24.97 12.70
C VAL A 339 10.63 25.82 13.85
N PRO A 340 10.04 25.23 14.91
CA PRO A 340 9.65 25.98 16.09
C PRO A 340 10.88 26.56 16.80
N GLY A 341 10.84 27.86 17.08
CA GLY A 341 11.81 28.60 17.90
C GLY A 341 11.19 29.08 19.22
N PRO A 342 11.91 29.94 19.97
CA PRO A 342 11.44 30.47 21.25
C PRO A 342 10.05 31.13 21.15
N GLY A 343 9.18 30.86 22.12
CA GLY A 343 7.81 31.37 22.14
C GLY A 343 6.89 30.84 21.03
N GLY A 344 7.28 29.74 20.35
CA GLY A 344 6.48 29.11 19.29
C GLY A 344 6.55 29.80 17.93
N LYS A 345 7.37 30.84 17.77
CA LYS A 345 7.61 31.48 16.47
C LYS A 345 8.41 30.55 15.57
N LEU A 346 8.07 30.50 14.28
CA LEU A 346 8.87 29.73 13.32
C LEU A 346 10.17 30.45 12.99
N VAL A 347 11.27 29.71 12.98
CA VAL A 347 12.60 30.19 12.60
C VAL A 347 13.14 29.37 11.43
N PRO A 348 13.81 30.01 10.45
CA PRO A 348 14.35 29.30 9.30
C PRO A 348 15.59 28.48 9.69
N ARG A 349 15.72 27.29 9.11
CA ARG A 349 16.94 26.48 9.11
C ARG A 349 17.33 26.19 7.67
N THR A 350 18.57 26.49 7.31
CA THR A 350 19.07 26.33 5.95
C THR A 350 20.20 25.30 5.90
N ARG A 351 20.18 24.42 4.90
CA ARG A 351 21.25 23.46 4.61
C ARG A 351 21.50 23.40 3.11
N THR A 352 22.76 23.25 2.70
CA THR A 352 23.09 22.95 1.30
C THR A 352 23.00 21.45 1.07
N LEU A 353 22.15 21.02 0.14
CA LEU A 353 22.03 19.63 -0.31
C LEU A 353 22.74 19.49 -1.66
N TRP A 354 23.41 18.36 -1.87
CA TRP A 354 24.31 18.17 -3.01
C TRP A 354 23.79 17.12 -3.99
N SER A 355 24.13 17.28 -5.27
CA SER A 355 23.89 16.32 -6.35
C SER A 355 25.10 16.23 -7.29
N SER A 356 25.36 15.04 -7.81
CA SER A 356 26.18 14.84 -9.01
C SER A 356 25.26 14.68 -10.24
N HIS A 357 25.85 14.35 -11.39
CA HIS A 357 25.08 13.96 -12.58
C HIS A 357 24.29 12.66 -12.36
N HIS A 358 24.81 11.76 -11.51
CA HIS A 358 24.21 10.44 -11.21
C HIS A 358 22.99 10.53 -10.26
N GLY A 359 22.90 11.58 -9.44
CA GLY A 359 21.81 11.76 -8.48
C GLY A 359 22.17 12.58 -7.24
N PRO A 360 21.29 12.67 -6.22
CA PRO A 360 21.62 13.23 -4.93
C PRO A 360 22.79 12.50 -4.25
N ILE A 361 23.67 13.26 -3.62
CA ILE A 361 24.71 12.68 -2.75
C ILE A 361 24.04 12.17 -1.48
N PHE A 362 24.43 10.97 -1.02
CA PHE A 362 23.87 10.36 0.17
C PHE A 362 24.96 9.70 1.02
N THR A 363 24.73 9.64 2.34
CA THR A 363 25.70 9.05 3.28
C THR A 363 25.20 7.85 4.08
N SER A 364 23.91 7.54 3.97
CA SER A 364 23.29 6.39 4.63
C SER A 364 22.11 5.85 3.85
N LEU A 365 21.88 4.54 3.97
CA LEU A 365 20.78 3.82 3.36
C LEU A 365 20.07 3.00 4.44
N LEU A 366 18.75 3.10 4.53
CA LEU A 366 17.94 2.48 5.59
C LEU A 366 18.46 2.82 6.99
N GLY A 367 19.05 4.00 7.18
CA GLY A 367 19.68 4.42 8.44
C GLY A 367 21.05 3.78 8.74
N LEU A 368 21.64 3.04 7.81
CA LEU A 368 22.99 2.47 7.93
C LEU A 368 24.03 3.38 7.26
N PRO A 369 25.09 3.81 7.97
CA PRO A 369 26.07 4.79 7.48
C PRO A 369 27.18 4.15 6.61
N LEU A 370 26.78 3.42 5.56
CA LEU A 370 27.69 2.65 4.70
C LEU A 370 28.41 3.47 3.62
N PHE A 371 27.99 4.71 3.37
CA PHE A 371 28.37 5.49 2.19
C PHE A 371 29.08 6.79 2.59
N PRO A 372 30.32 6.74 3.10
CA PRO A 372 31.01 7.94 3.59
C PRO A 372 31.26 8.95 2.45
N TRP A 373 31.19 10.24 2.77
CA TRP A 373 31.72 11.31 1.93
C TRP A 373 33.04 11.78 2.53
N THR A 374 34.16 11.43 1.89
CA THR A 374 35.53 11.76 2.30
C THR A 374 36.19 12.65 1.23
N PRO A 375 37.43 13.14 1.44
CA PRO A 375 38.15 13.89 0.42
C PRO A 375 38.41 13.14 -0.89
N VAL A 376 38.33 11.80 -0.90
CA VAL A 376 38.64 10.95 -2.07
C VAL A 376 37.46 10.15 -2.60
N THR A 377 36.36 10.03 -1.84
CA THR A 377 35.18 9.29 -2.29
C THR A 377 33.87 9.92 -1.81
N ALA A 378 32.83 9.84 -2.63
CA ALA A 378 31.45 10.14 -2.27
C ALA A 378 30.51 9.20 -3.03
N PHE A 379 29.23 9.17 -2.66
CA PHE A 379 28.25 8.31 -3.32
C PHE A 379 27.03 9.10 -3.75
N ALA A 380 26.57 8.82 -4.98
CA ALA A 380 25.34 9.37 -5.54
C ALA A 380 24.29 8.28 -5.73
N LEU A 381 23.02 8.61 -5.56
CA LEU A 381 21.92 7.66 -5.69
C LEU A 381 21.11 7.91 -6.98
N TYR A 382 21.24 7.04 -7.97
CA TYR A 382 20.30 7.04 -9.10
C TYR A 382 18.97 6.42 -8.66
N ASP A 383 17.85 7.01 -9.05
CA ASP A 383 16.50 6.56 -8.67
C ASP A 383 15.63 6.35 -9.91
N GLY A 384 15.28 5.09 -10.20
CA GLY A 384 14.44 4.72 -11.33
C GLY A 384 12.99 5.17 -11.21
N ASN A 385 12.54 5.59 -10.03
CA ASN A 385 11.20 6.11 -9.78
C ASN A 385 11.10 7.64 -9.74
N ALA A 386 12.23 8.37 -9.83
CA ALA A 386 12.24 9.84 -9.73
C ALA A 386 11.36 10.51 -10.79
N GLU A 387 11.24 9.92 -11.98
CA GLU A 387 10.39 10.43 -13.08
C GLU A 387 9.13 9.55 -13.32
N ASN A 388 8.82 8.58 -12.44
CA ASN A 388 7.71 7.62 -12.64
C ASN A 388 6.31 8.18 -12.28
N PHE A 389 6.21 9.40 -11.76
CA PHE A 389 4.98 9.93 -11.17
C PHE A 389 3.71 9.81 -12.05
N GLY A 390 3.74 10.31 -13.28
CA GLY A 390 2.55 10.29 -14.14
C GLY A 390 2.25 8.90 -14.71
N ARG A 391 3.29 8.12 -15.04
CA ARG A 391 3.17 6.72 -15.47
C ARG A 391 2.54 5.85 -14.37
N LEU A 392 2.98 6.00 -13.12
CA LEU A 392 2.40 5.33 -11.95
C LEU A 392 0.90 5.64 -11.81
N LEU A 393 0.53 6.92 -11.89
CA LEU A 393 -0.88 7.32 -11.81
C LEU A 393 -1.70 6.68 -12.93
N ASN A 394 -1.23 6.79 -14.17
CA ASN A 394 -1.91 6.21 -15.32
C ASN A 394 -2.06 4.69 -15.21
N HIS A 395 -1.00 4.02 -14.75
CA HIS A 395 -0.96 2.57 -14.57
C HIS A 395 -2.06 2.08 -13.62
N PHE A 396 -2.08 2.56 -12.37
CA PHE A 396 -3.02 2.04 -11.39
C PHE A 396 -4.47 2.45 -11.68
N PHE A 397 -4.71 3.65 -12.23
CA PHE A 397 -6.06 4.02 -12.66
C PHE A 397 -6.56 3.16 -13.82
N ASP A 398 -5.71 2.78 -14.78
CA ASP A 398 -6.11 1.91 -15.90
C ASP A 398 -6.27 0.44 -15.48
N MET A 399 -5.49 -0.03 -14.51
CA MET A 399 -5.64 -1.37 -13.92
C MET A 399 -7.05 -1.59 -13.37
N ASP A 400 -7.65 -0.58 -12.75
CA ASP A 400 -9.01 -0.63 -12.19
C ASP A 400 -10.10 -0.92 -13.25
N PHE A 401 -9.80 -0.73 -14.55
CA PHE A 401 -10.71 -1.05 -15.66
C PHE A 401 -10.49 -2.45 -16.25
N ALA A 402 -9.38 -3.12 -15.93
CA ALA A 402 -8.99 -4.37 -16.57
C ALA A 402 -10.01 -5.50 -16.32
N GLN A 403 -10.34 -6.26 -17.37
CA GLN A 403 -11.29 -7.38 -17.31
C GLN A 403 -10.65 -8.73 -17.61
N SER A 404 -9.35 -8.75 -17.94
CA SER A 404 -8.62 -9.96 -18.31
C SER A 404 -7.14 -9.85 -17.94
N VAL A 405 -6.43 -10.98 -17.91
CA VAL A 405 -4.97 -10.99 -17.80
C VAL A 405 -4.31 -10.22 -18.94
N ASP A 406 -4.88 -10.25 -20.15
CA ASP A 406 -4.36 -9.53 -21.32
C ASP A 406 -4.47 -8.01 -21.16
N ASP A 407 -5.53 -7.52 -20.53
CA ASP A 407 -5.66 -6.09 -20.20
C ASP A 407 -4.60 -5.67 -19.17
N ILE A 408 -4.37 -6.51 -18.15
CA ILE A 408 -3.37 -6.27 -17.11
C ILE A 408 -1.96 -6.20 -17.71
N ASP A 409 -1.57 -7.19 -18.53
CA ASP A 409 -0.28 -7.22 -19.22
C ASP A 409 -0.08 -5.99 -20.10
N ARG A 410 -1.13 -5.57 -20.84
CA ARG A 410 -1.09 -4.36 -21.67
C ARG A 410 -0.86 -3.09 -20.85
N VAL A 411 -1.52 -2.95 -19.70
CA VAL A 411 -1.36 -1.78 -18.82
C VAL A 411 0.03 -1.77 -18.16
N LEU A 412 0.56 -2.93 -17.76
CA LEU A 412 1.92 -3.08 -17.25
C LEU A 412 2.96 -2.61 -18.27
N LYS A 413 2.93 -3.18 -19.48
CA LYS A 413 3.90 -2.86 -20.55
C LYS A 413 3.80 -1.42 -21.05
N LYS A 414 2.58 -0.88 -21.14
CA LYS A 414 2.35 0.47 -21.65
C LYS A 414 2.94 1.57 -20.77
N TYR A 415 2.87 1.38 -19.44
CA TYR A 415 3.24 2.42 -18.50
C TYR A 415 4.53 2.13 -17.75
N GLU A 416 4.87 0.86 -17.53
CA GLU A 416 5.94 0.45 -16.60
C GLU A 416 5.85 1.20 -15.26
N GLY A 417 4.61 1.48 -14.84
CA GLY A 417 4.30 2.42 -13.76
C GLY A 417 4.46 1.82 -12.37
N ILE A 418 4.57 0.49 -12.27
CA ILE A 418 4.76 -0.22 -11.01
C ILE A 418 6.10 0.20 -10.38
N PRO A 419 6.08 0.75 -9.15
CA PRO A 419 7.29 1.33 -8.58
C PRO A 419 8.16 0.35 -7.81
N TRP A 420 7.62 -0.74 -7.24
CA TRP A 420 8.38 -1.63 -6.33
C TRP A 420 7.76 -3.01 -6.04
N VAL A 421 6.77 -3.45 -6.81
CA VAL A 421 6.05 -4.73 -6.55
C VAL A 421 6.01 -5.62 -7.78
N ASN A 422 5.88 -6.93 -7.56
CA ASN A 422 5.37 -7.85 -8.56
C ASN A 422 3.85 -7.71 -8.70
N THR A 423 3.29 -8.18 -9.82
CA THR A 423 1.85 -8.32 -10.08
C THR A 423 1.51 -9.79 -10.27
N ILE A 424 0.50 -10.26 -9.54
CA ILE A 424 -0.02 -11.63 -9.64
C ILE A 424 -1.51 -11.50 -9.92
N ALA A 425 -1.98 -12.10 -11.00
CA ALA A 425 -3.36 -11.92 -11.48
C ALA A 425 -3.98 -13.22 -11.99
N ALA A 426 -5.31 -13.30 -11.88
CA ALA A 426 -6.12 -14.32 -12.52
C ALA A 426 -7.32 -13.68 -13.23
N ASP A 427 -7.90 -14.39 -14.20
CA ASP A 427 -9.12 -13.95 -14.89
C ASP A 427 -10.22 -15.04 -14.95
N THR A 428 -11.41 -14.63 -15.37
CA THR A 428 -12.58 -15.53 -15.55
C THR A 428 -12.34 -16.69 -16.53
N ALA A 429 -11.38 -16.57 -17.44
CA ALA A 429 -10.99 -17.61 -18.40
C ALA A 429 -9.98 -18.63 -17.81
N GLY A 430 -9.64 -18.48 -16.52
CA GLY A 430 -8.71 -19.38 -15.83
C GLY A 430 -7.27 -19.21 -16.29
N ASN A 431 -6.86 -18.00 -16.67
CA ASN A 431 -5.45 -17.65 -16.83
C ASN A 431 -4.86 -17.25 -15.48
N ALA A 432 -3.64 -17.70 -15.20
CA ALA A 432 -2.82 -17.24 -14.08
C ALA A 432 -1.61 -16.48 -14.62
N TYR A 433 -1.27 -15.34 -14.03
CA TYR A 433 -0.27 -14.42 -14.56
C TYR A 433 0.60 -13.79 -13.49
N TYR A 434 1.90 -13.77 -13.73
CA TYR A 434 2.93 -13.13 -12.93
C TYR A 434 3.69 -12.11 -13.78
N ALA A 435 4.05 -10.97 -13.20
CA ALA A 435 4.96 -10.01 -13.81
C ALA A 435 5.74 -9.19 -12.77
N ASP A 436 7.01 -8.92 -13.03
CA ASP A 436 7.79 -7.83 -12.40
C ASP A 436 8.13 -6.76 -13.46
N ILE A 437 7.08 -6.27 -14.13
CA ILE A 437 7.16 -5.20 -15.13
C ILE A 437 6.90 -3.87 -14.43
N GLY A 438 7.87 -2.95 -14.44
CA GLY A 438 7.79 -1.68 -13.75
C GLY A 438 9.03 -0.81 -13.93
N SER A 439 9.11 0.28 -13.17
CA SER A 439 10.22 1.23 -13.25
C SER A 439 11.46 0.64 -12.57
N ILE A 440 12.34 0.00 -13.34
CA ILE A 440 13.58 -0.64 -12.87
C ILE A 440 14.74 -0.02 -13.63
N PRO A 441 15.78 0.54 -12.96
CA PRO A 441 16.95 1.10 -13.64
C PRO A 441 17.53 0.16 -14.70
N ASN A 442 17.86 0.70 -15.88
CA ASN A 442 18.47 -0.06 -16.97
C ASN A 442 19.94 -0.37 -16.69
N ILE A 443 20.17 -1.26 -15.74
CA ILE A 443 21.45 -1.91 -15.50
C ILE A 443 21.29 -3.34 -16.05
N ASP A 444 21.57 -3.50 -17.33
CA ASP A 444 21.61 -4.82 -17.97
C ASP A 444 22.71 -5.71 -17.33
N ARG A 445 22.78 -6.97 -17.75
CA ARG A 445 23.76 -7.93 -17.21
C ARG A 445 25.20 -7.48 -17.40
N ALA A 446 25.54 -6.96 -18.58
CA ALA A 446 26.90 -6.54 -18.89
C ALA A 446 27.31 -5.35 -18.02
N LYS A 447 26.43 -4.37 -17.83
CA LYS A 447 26.67 -3.24 -16.92
C LYS A 447 26.75 -3.69 -15.48
N TYR A 448 25.87 -4.59 -15.03
CA TYR A 448 25.90 -5.09 -13.66
C TYR A 448 27.26 -5.71 -13.32
N ASP A 449 27.78 -6.58 -14.19
CA ASP A 449 29.03 -7.29 -13.93
C ASP A 449 30.28 -6.41 -14.22
N ASN A 450 30.25 -5.52 -15.21
CA ASN A 450 31.44 -4.74 -15.62
C ASN A 450 31.61 -3.40 -14.88
N CYS A 451 30.54 -2.83 -14.33
CA CYS A 451 30.59 -1.53 -13.66
C CYS A 451 30.64 -1.63 -12.14
N GLU A 452 30.52 -2.83 -11.58
CA GLU A 452 30.56 -3.02 -10.14
C GLU A 452 31.95 -2.74 -9.56
N GLN A 453 31.99 -1.97 -8.47
CA GLN A 453 33.21 -1.63 -7.76
C GLN A 453 33.52 -2.67 -6.67
N VAL A 454 34.73 -2.65 -6.10
CA VAL A 454 35.14 -3.57 -5.02
C VAL A 454 34.16 -3.54 -3.82
N LEU A 455 33.74 -2.33 -3.41
CA LEU A 455 32.71 -2.19 -2.37
C LEU A 455 31.37 -2.78 -2.82
N GLY A 456 31.03 -2.61 -4.10
CA GLY A 456 29.85 -3.18 -4.75
C GLY A 456 29.84 -4.69 -4.66
N HIS A 457 30.91 -5.38 -5.06
CA HIS A 457 30.99 -6.85 -4.99
C HIS A 457 30.73 -7.39 -3.57
N VAL A 458 31.22 -6.70 -2.53
CA VAL A 458 30.99 -7.10 -1.14
C VAL A 458 29.53 -6.85 -0.74
N THR A 459 28.97 -5.67 -1.05
CA THR A 459 27.58 -5.35 -0.70
C THR A 459 26.57 -6.13 -1.54
N ASP A 460 26.91 -6.52 -2.76
CA ASP A 460 26.08 -7.36 -3.63
C ASP A 460 26.08 -8.81 -3.18
N LEU A 461 27.26 -9.40 -2.94
CA LEU A 461 27.39 -10.74 -2.39
C LEU A 461 26.62 -10.92 -1.09
N LEU A 462 26.65 -9.90 -0.23
CA LEU A 462 26.01 -9.97 1.07
C LEU A 462 24.53 -9.58 0.99
N GLN A 463 24.13 -8.63 0.14
CA GLN A 463 22.87 -7.90 0.29
C GLN A 463 22.17 -7.55 -1.04
N ARG A 464 22.59 -8.07 -2.21
CA ARG A 464 22.05 -7.67 -3.53
C ARG A 464 22.05 -6.16 -3.77
N LEU A 465 23.05 -5.44 -3.25
CA LEU A 465 23.15 -4.00 -3.41
C LEU A 465 24.37 -3.67 -4.28
N PRO A 466 24.20 -3.50 -5.60
CA PRO A 466 25.31 -3.13 -6.46
C PRO A 466 25.77 -1.71 -6.12
N VAL A 467 27.07 -1.45 -6.23
CA VAL A 467 27.63 -0.10 -6.21
C VAL A 467 28.45 0.06 -7.48
N LEU A 468 27.98 0.93 -8.38
CA LEU A 468 28.57 1.08 -9.70
C LEU A 468 29.62 2.19 -9.76
N ASP A 469 30.49 2.11 -10.76
CA ASP A 469 31.50 3.12 -11.06
C ASP A 469 30.86 4.43 -11.53
N GLY A 470 30.98 5.49 -10.74
CA GLY A 470 30.56 6.84 -11.11
C GLY A 470 31.63 7.65 -11.83
N THR A 471 32.82 7.08 -12.09
CA THR A 471 33.90 7.71 -12.85
C THR A 471 33.82 7.42 -14.35
N ASN A 472 32.97 6.48 -14.76
CA ASN A 472 32.80 6.07 -16.16
C ASN A 472 31.34 6.28 -16.57
N SER A 473 31.10 7.19 -17.52
CA SER A 473 29.73 7.49 -17.96
C SER A 473 29.05 6.31 -18.68
N ALA A 474 29.81 5.33 -19.19
CA ALA A 474 29.24 4.10 -19.76
C ALA A 474 28.45 3.27 -18.73
N CYS A 475 28.70 3.49 -17.43
CA CYS A 475 28.01 2.82 -16.32
C CYS A 475 26.67 3.47 -15.94
N LEU A 476 26.30 4.60 -16.56
CA LEU A 476 24.95 5.17 -16.42
C LEU A 476 23.89 4.21 -16.95
N PRO A 477 22.63 4.30 -16.46
CA PRO A 477 21.56 3.45 -16.95
C PRO A 477 21.37 3.57 -18.47
N GLY A 478 21.14 2.43 -19.12
CA GLY A 478 20.84 2.35 -20.55
C GLY A 478 19.45 2.87 -20.91
N ASN A 479 19.10 2.73 -22.19
CA ASN A 479 17.77 3.05 -22.71
C ASN A 479 17.35 1.94 -23.66
N ASP A 480 16.30 1.20 -23.30
CA ASP A 480 15.74 0.19 -24.19
C ASP A 480 14.71 0.86 -25.13
N PRO A 481 14.68 0.51 -26.43
CA PRO A 481 13.71 1.08 -27.38
C PRO A 481 12.24 0.82 -27.02
N ASP A 482 11.96 -0.26 -26.28
CA ASP A 482 10.60 -0.62 -25.83
C ASP A 482 10.26 -0.11 -24.43
N ALA A 483 11.18 0.61 -23.77
CA ALA A 483 10.92 1.21 -22.46
C ALA A 483 9.94 2.40 -22.54
N ALA A 484 9.05 2.51 -21.57
CA ALA A 484 8.07 3.59 -21.45
C ALA A 484 8.71 4.94 -21.05
N ALA A 485 9.95 4.92 -20.56
CA ALA A 485 10.74 6.09 -20.19
C ALA A 485 12.24 5.80 -20.33
N PRO A 486 13.09 6.83 -20.47
CA PRO A 486 14.53 6.64 -20.47
C PRO A 486 15.05 6.16 -19.10
N GLY A 487 16.19 5.47 -19.11
CA GLY A 487 16.91 5.05 -17.91
C GLY A 487 16.32 3.85 -17.17
N ILE A 488 15.33 3.17 -17.75
CA ILE A 488 14.72 1.94 -17.23
C ILE A 488 14.79 0.77 -18.24
N LEU A 489 14.76 -0.45 -17.72
CA LEU A 489 14.65 -1.66 -18.54
C LEU A 489 13.31 -1.65 -19.27
N GLY A 490 13.30 -2.04 -20.54
CA GLY A 490 12.08 -2.20 -21.31
C GLY A 490 11.40 -3.55 -21.06
N PRO A 491 10.11 -3.70 -21.39
CA PRO A 491 9.34 -4.87 -20.98
C PRO A 491 9.85 -6.22 -21.47
N ARG A 492 10.56 -6.28 -22.60
CA ARG A 492 11.19 -7.53 -23.10
C ARG A 492 12.28 -8.07 -22.18
N ASN A 493 12.87 -7.19 -21.36
CA ASN A 493 13.95 -7.50 -20.42
C ASN A 493 13.43 -7.64 -18.98
N LEU A 494 12.11 -7.70 -18.79
CA LEU A 494 11.45 -7.82 -17.48
C LEU A 494 10.67 -9.13 -17.38
N PRO A 495 10.74 -9.84 -16.24
CA PRO A 495 10.18 -11.19 -16.13
C PRO A 495 8.65 -11.15 -16.05
N SER A 496 8.02 -11.99 -16.86
CA SER A 496 6.59 -12.28 -16.76
C SER A 496 6.31 -13.74 -17.16
N LEU A 497 5.23 -14.31 -16.64
CA LEU A 497 4.83 -15.67 -16.93
C LEU A 497 3.30 -15.80 -16.92
N ARG A 498 2.75 -16.40 -17.97
CA ARG A 498 1.34 -16.83 -18.03
C ARG A 498 1.29 -18.35 -17.94
N ARG A 499 0.35 -18.85 -17.16
CA ARG A 499 0.12 -20.27 -16.89
C ARG A 499 -1.37 -20.58 -16.85
N ASP A 500 -1.70 -21.85 -16.99
CA ASP A 500 -3.06 -22.36 -16.78
C ASP A 500 -3.20 -23.29 -15.57
N ASP A 501 -2.10 -23.64 -14.92
CA ASP A 501 -2.04 -24.27 -13.60
C ASP A 501 -1.98 -23.21 -12.50
N HIS A 502 -0.82 -22.62 -12.23
CA HIS A 502 -0.69 -21.56 -11.22
C HIS A 502 0.51 -20.65 -11.49
N VAL A 503 0.47 -19.47 -10.91
CA VAL A 503 1.66 -18.70 -10.59
C VAL A 503 1.59 -18.19 -9.16
N SER A 504 2.74 -17.86 -8.60
CA SER A 504 2.84 -17.48 -7.19
C SER A 504 4.00 -16.52 -6.94
N ASN A 505 3.93 -15.75 -5.86
CA ASN A 505 5.11 -15.06 -5.36
C ASN A 505 5.03 -14.83 -3.85
N MET A 506 6.17 -15.02 -3.16
CA MET A 506 6.34 -14.85 -1.72
C MET A 506 7.58 -13.98 -1.39
N ASN A 507 7.87 -12.98 -2.22
CA ASN A 507 8.98 -12.00 -2.15
C ASN A 507 10.39 -12.52 -2.42
N ASP A 508 10.57 -13.81 -2.62
CA ASP A 508 11.73 -14.26 -3.38
C ASP A 508 11.57 -13.80 -4.85
N SER A 509 12.68 -13.81 -5.60
CA SER A 509 12.72 -13.33 -6.99
C SER A 509 11.75 -14.10 -7.90
N TYR A 510 11.58 -13.56 -9.12
CA TYR A 510 10.78 -14.14 -10.22
C TYR A 510 11.09 -15.63 -10.51
N TRP A 511 12.29 -16.11 -10.18
CA TRP A 511 12.82 -17.41 -10.58
C TRP A 511 11.85 -18.57 -10.39
N LEU A 512 11.23 -18.70 -9.20
CA LEU A 512 10.33 -19.82 -8.87
C LEU A 512 8.87 -19.40 -8.73
N THR A 513 8.41 -18.47 -9.58
CA THR A 513 6.98 -18.14 -9.61
C THR A 513 6.11 -19.35 -9.94
N ASN A 514 6.61 -20.27 -10.77
CA ASN A 514 6.12 -21.62 -10.98
C ASN A 514 7.33 -22.57 -11.16
N PRO A 515 7.58 -23.55 -10.27
CA PRO A 515 8.73 -24.45 -10.36
C PRO A 515 8.78 -25.33 -11.61
N ALA A 516 7.65 -25.58 -12.29
CA ALA A 516 7.62 -26.33 -13.55
C ALA A 516 8.10 -25.49 -14.75
N GLN A 517 8.24 -24.17 -14.60
CA GLN A 517 8.82 -23.28 -15.60
C GLN A 517 9.57 -22.12 -14.91
N PRO A 518 10.78 -22.38 -14.38
CA PRO A 518 11.58 -21.33 -13.77
C PRO A 518 11.93 -20.22 -14.78
N LEU A 519 11.90 -18.97 -14.32
CA LEU A 519 12.30 -17.81 -15.12
C LEU A 519 13.77 -17.48 -14.89
N GLU A 520 14.58 -17.50 -15.95
CA GLU A 520 16.02 -17.25 -15.89
C GLU A 520 16.49 -16.34 -17.04
N GLY A 521 17.71 -15.81 -16.92
CA GLY A 521 18.36 -14.98 -17.93
C GLY A 521 18.22 -13.47 -17.73
N TYR A 522 17.64 -13.01 -16.62
CA TYR A 522 17.43 -11.58 -16.38
C TYR A 522 18.62 -10.93 -15.65
N SER A 523 18.62 -9.60 -15.57
CA SER A 523 19.64 -8.86 -14.82
C SER A 523 19.50 -9.09 -13.32
N LYS A 524 20.63 -9.22 -12.61
CA LYS A 524 20.68 -9.35 -11.15
C LYS A 524 20.04 -8.17 -10.42
N ILE A 525 19.96 -7.00 -11.05
CA ILE A 525 19.24 -5.85 -10.49
C ILE A 525 17.78 -6.19 -10.17
N ILE A 526 17.16 -7.13 -10.92
CA ILE A 526 15.79 -7.58 -10.72
C ILE A 526 15.69 -8.62 -9.61
N GLY A 527 16.56 -9.63 -9.61
CA GLY A 527 16.40 -10.80 -8.73
C GLY A 527 17.45 -11.86 -8.98
N ASP A 528 17.76 -12.66 -7.96
CA ASP A 528 18.70 -13.77 -8.08
C ASP A 528 18.03 -15.01 -8.65
N GLU A 529 18.75 -15.76 -9.45
CA GLU A 529 18.36 -17.05 -10.01
C GLU A 529 19.19 -18.14 -9.35
N ARG A 530 18.65 -19.35 -9.20
CA ARG A 530 19.40 -20.51 -8.67
C ARG A 530 20.06 -20.26 -7.31
N THR A 531 19.41 -19.48 -6.45
CA THR A 531 19.81 -19.30 -5.04
C THR A 531 18.73 -19.81 -4.11
N PRO A 532 19.06 -20.22 -2.88
CA PRO A 532 18.08 -20.84 -2.00
C PRO A 532 16.96 -19.87 -1.64
N ARG A 533 15.77 -20.43 -1.44
CA ARG A 533 14.55 -19.66 -1.18
C ARG A 533 14.27 -19.56 0.30
N SER A 534 13.59 -18.48 0.69
CA SER A 534 13.07 -18.34 2.05
C SER A 534 12.18 -19.54 2.42
N LEU A 535 12.15 -19.89 3.71
CA LEU A 535 11.26 -20.94 4.21
C LEU A 535 9.78 -20.67 3.88
N ARG A 536 9.40 -19.38 3.79
CA ARG A 536 8.04 -18.97 3.41
C ARG A 536 7.72 -19.24 1.94
N THR A 537 8.65 -18.98 1.02
CA THR A 537 8.46 -19.35 -0.39
C THR A 537 8.37 -20.85 -0.53
N ARG A 538 9.22 -21.60 0.16
CA ARG A 538 9.23 -23.08 0.10
C ARG A 538 7.92 -23.69 0.60
N ILE A 539 7.40 -23.26 1.76
CA ILE A 539 6.08 -23.71 2.22
C ILE A 539 4.97 -23.26 1.29
N GLY A 540 5.08 -22.05 0.72
CA GLY A 540 4.12 -21.53 -0.25
C GLY A 540 4.02 -22.41 -1.49
N LEU A 541 5.15 -22.85 -2.05
CA LEU A 541 5.17 -23.75 -3.19
C LEU A 541 4.71 -25.15 -2.80
N LYS A 542 5.17 -25.67 -1.66
CA LYS A 542 4.82 -27.01 -1.16
C LYS A 542 3.33 -27.17 -0.91
N GLN A 543 2.71 -26.27 -0.13
CA GLN A 543 1.28 -26.35 0.18
C GLN A 543 0.40 -26.13 -1.06
N LEU A 544 0.88 -25.33 -2.03
CA LEU A 544 0.18 -25.13 -3.28
C LEU A 544 0.16 -26.44 -4.07
N GLN A 545 1.31 -27.09 -4.24
CA GLN A 545 1.42 -28.35 -4.97
C GLN A 545 0.64 -29.47 -4.28
N GLU A 546 0.79 -29.62 -2.95
CA GLU A 546 0.02 -30.60 -2.16
C GLU A 546 -1.49 -30.40 -2.33
N ARG A 547 -1.97 -29.15 -2.43
CA ARG A 547 -3.41 -28.90 -2.66
C ARG A 547 -3.83 -29.28 -4.08
N ILE A 548 -3.02 -28.98 -5.10
CA ILE A 548 -3.28 -29.40 -6.47
C ILE A 548 -3.40 -30.93 -6.54
N ASP A 549 -2.48 -31.64 -5.90
CA ASP A 549 -2.38 -33.10 -5.94
C ASP A 549 -3.39 -33.80 -5.02
N GLY A 550 -3.96 -33.09 -4.05
CA GLY A 550 -4.90 -33.66 -3.08
C GLY A 550 -4.23 -34.38 -1.91
N THR A 551 -2.97 -34.05 -1.60
CA THR A 551 -2.12 -34.72 -0.59
C THR A 551 -1.99 -33.93 0.72
N ASP A 552 -2.62 -32.76 0.81
CA ASP A 552 -2.65 -31.89 2.00
C ASP A 552 -3.70 -32.30 3.06
N GLY A 553 -4.43 -33.40 2.84
CA GLY A 553 -5.49 -33.88 3.72
C GLY A 553 -6.82 -33.12 3.64
N LEU A 554 -6.96 -32.15 2.72
CA LEU A 554 -8.23 -31.47 2.47
C LEU A 554 -9.08 -32.26 1.46
N PRO A 555 -10.42 -32.23 1.55
CA PRO A 555 -11.30 -33.01 0.66
C PRO A 555 -11.06 -32.70 -0.82
N GLY A 556 -11.04 -33.72 -1.69
CA GLY A 556 -10.85 -33.64 -3.14
C GLY A 556 -9.47 -33.12 -3.58
N LYS A 557 -9.27 -32.88 -4.88
CA LYS A 557 -8.04 -32.28 -5.47
C LYS A 557 -8.29 -30.86 -5.97
N GLY A 558 -7.23 -30.08 -6.19
CA GLY A 558 -7.31 -28.71 -6.72
C GLY A 558 -7.99 -27.69 -5.81
N PHE A 559 -8.10 -26.47 -6.31
CA PHE A 559 -8.63 -25.32 -5.58
C PHE A 559 -10.08 -25.01 -5.93
N ASP A 560 -10.85 -24.74 -4.89
CA ASP A 560 -12.02 -23.87 -4.91
C ASP A 560 -11.76 -22.72 -3.92
N LEU A 561 -12.72 -21.79 -3.80
CA LEU A 561 -12.60 -20.65 -2.89
C LEU A 561 -12.38 -21.07 -1.41
N GLN A 562 -13.01 -22.16 -0.98
CA GLN A 562 -12.90 -22.63 0.41
C GLN A 562 -11.51 -23.19 0.70
N ASN A 563 -10.99 -24.04 -0.18
CA ASN A 563 -9.65 -24.58 -0.07
C ASN A 563 -8.59 -23.48 -0.18
N LEU A 564 -8.79 -22.49 -1.06
CA LEU A 564 -7.88 -21.36 -1.18
C LEU A 564 -7.74 -20.60 0.15
N MET A 565 -8.87 -20.31 0.81
CA MET A 565 -8.87 -19.66 2.14
C MET A 565 -8.22 -20.55 3.21
N ARG A 566 -8.49 -21.86 3.20
CA ARG A 566 -7.92 -22.81 4.18
C ARG A 566 -6.40 -22.94 4.04
N VAL A 567 -5.90 -23.04 2.81
CA VAL A 567 -4.45 -23.08 2.53
C VAL A 567 -3.80 -21.75 2.92
N GLY A 568 -4.36 -20.63 2.46
CA GLY A 568 -3.81 -19.29 2.74
C GLY A 568 -3.73 -18.96 4.23
N MET A 569 -4.69 -19.43 5.03
CA MET A 569 -4.73 -19.23 6.49
C MET A 569 -4.39 -20.50 7.29
N GLY A 570 -3.67 -21.45 6.69
CA GLY A 570 -3.40 -22.77 7.28
C GLY A 570 -2.45 -22.76 8.48
N ASN A 571 -1.63 -21.71 8.62
CA ASN A 571 -0.67 -21.52 9.71
C ASN A 571 0.35 -22.66 9.92
N ARG A 572 0.67 -23.45 8.88
CA ARG A 572 1.79 -24.41 8.93
C ARG A 572 3.11 -23.67 9.23
N VAL A 573 3.98 -24.29 10.02
CA VAL A 573 5.29 -23.75 10.38
C VAL A 573 6.37 -24.61 9.74
N TYR A 574 6.89 -24.16 8.59
CA TYR A 574 7.77 -25.00 7.79
C TYR A 574 9.12 -25.28 8.43
N SER A 575 9.67 -24.33 9.20
CA SER A 575 10.87 -24.61 9.99
C SER A 575 10.66 -25.79 10.95
N ALA A 576 9.47 -25.93 11.53
CA ALA A 576 9.14 -27.04 12.40
C ALA A 576 9.05 -28.36 11.60
N GLU A 577 8.42 -28.34 10.42
CA GLU A 577 8.33 -29.51 9.53
C GLU A 577 9.70 -30.10 9.17
N ILE A 578 10.76 -29.28 9.13
CA ILE A 578 12.10 -29.73 8.73
C ILE A 578 13.13 -29.81 9.88
N TRP A 579 12.87 -29.20 11.05
CA TRP A 579 13.85 -29.10 12.15
C TRP A 579 13.39 -29.69 13.47
N ARG A 580 12.09 -29.73 13.76
CA ARG A 580 11.56 -30.03 15.10
C ARG A 580 12.01 -31.40 15.58
N ASP A 581 11.84 -32.42 14.75
CA ASP A 581 12.09 -33.81 15.13
C ASP A 581 13.57 -34.05 15.45
N THR A 582 14.48 -33.46 14.67
CA THR A 582 15.92 -33.47 14.95
C THR A 582 16.25 -32.71 16.24
N LEU A 583 15.63 -31.55 16.49
CA LEU A 583 15.90 -30.76 17.70
C LEU A 583 15.51 -31.50 18.98
N VAL A 584 14.38 -32.24 18.96
CA VAL A 584 13.85 -32.94 20.14
C VAL A 584 14.32 -34.39 20.26
N ALA A 585 15.10 -34.89 19.30
CA ALA A 585 15.62 -36.25 19.30
C ALA A 585 16.53 -36.47 20.52
N GLY A 586 16.29 -37.54 21.28
CA GLY A 586 17.09 -37.87 22.48
C GLY A 586 16.95 -36.91 23.66
N CYS A 587 16.11 -35.87 23.57
CA CYS A 587 15.91 -34.87 24.63
C CYS A 587 14.75 -35.23 25.57
N GLY A 588 15.05 -35.29 26.88
CA GLY A 588 14.09 -35.61 27.95
C GLY A 588 13.50 -34.39 28.71
N SER A 589 13.80 -33.16 28.30
CA SER A 589 13.30 -31.96 29.00
C SER A 589 11.80 -31.72 28.74
N GLU A 590 11.16 -30.97 29.63
CA GLU A 590 9.75 -30.54 29.45
C GLU A 590 9.57 -29.77 28.12
N ALA A 591 10.50 -28.87 27.78
CA ALA A 591 10.48 -28.11 26.54
C ALA A 591 10.46 -29.03 25.30
N CYS A 592 11.26 -30.10 25.32
CA CYS A 592 11.29 -31.08 24.24
C CYS A 592 10.01 -31.92 24.16
N ARG A 593 9.42 -32.28 25.31
CA ARG A 593 8.11 -32.94 25.36
C ARG A 593 7.02 -32.07 24.73
N VAL A 594 6.95 -30.79 25.12
CA VAL A 594 5.99 -29.81 24.56
C VAL A 594 6.12 -29.71 23.05
N LEU A 595 7.35 -29.55 22.53
CA LEU A 595 7.56 -29.44 21.10
C LEU A 595 7.22 -30.75 20.36
N ARG A 596 7.49 -31.91 20.94
CA ARG A 596 7.14 -33.21 20.34
C ARG A 596 5.62 -33.40 20.18
N GLU A 597 4.85 -32.91 21.15
CA GLU A 597 3.38 -32.94 21.13
C GLU A 597 2.75 -31.84 20.25
N TRP A 598 3.48 -30.78 19.94
CA TRP A 598 2.98 -29.66 19.13
C TRP A 598 2.71 -30.08 17.68
N ASN A 599 1.57 -29.66 17.13
CA ASN A 599 1.13 -29.98 15.77
C ASN A 599 1.81 -29.18 14.63
N MET A 600 2.86 -28.41 14.93
CA MET A 600 3.61 -27.59 13.96
C MET A 600 2.77 -26.50 13.28
N ARG A 601 1.71 -26.03 13.94
CA ARG A 601 0.87 -24.91 13.47
C ARG A 601 0.84 -23.75 14.44
N ASN A 602 0.78 -22.55 13.89
CA ASN A 602 0.60 -21.29 14.63
C ASN A 602 -0.88 -20.91 14.73
N ASP A 603 -1.69 -21.82 15.26
CA ASP A 603 -3.09 -21.56 15.61
C ASP A 603 -3.21 -21.08 17.05
N LEU A 604 -4.33 -20.41 17.37
CA LEU A 604 -4.50 -19.75 18.67
C LEU A 604 -4.28 -20.68 19.86
N ASP A 605 -4.74 -21.93 19.76
CA ASP A 605 -4.70 -22.90 20.85
C ASP A 605 -3.53 -23.89 20.71
N ALA A 606 -2.58 -23.62 19.80
CA ALA A 606 -1.41 -24.45 19.58
C ALA A 606 -0.39 -24.29 20.73
N LYS A 607 -0.23 -25.35 21.52
CA LYS A 607 0.75 -25.43 22.60
C LYS A 607 2.16 -25.60 22.05
N GLY A 608 3.12 -24.81 22.54
CA GLY A 608 4.52 -24.86 22.09
C GLY A 608 4.86 -23.96 20.90
N ALA A 609 3.87 -23.37 20.24
CA ALA A 609 4.08 -22.44 19.13
C ALA A 609 4.90 -21.20 19.53
N VAL A 610 4.64 -20.62 20.71
CA VAL A 610 5.39 -19.46 21.23
C VAL A 610 6.86 -19.83 21.45
N LEU A 611 7.12 -21.00 22.06
CA LEU A 611 8.48 -21.51 22.29
C LEU A 611 9.23 -21.70 20.96
N TRP A 612 8.60 -22.31 19.96
CA TRP A 612 9.20 -22.50 18.64
C TRP A 612 9.51 -21.17 17.95
N GLN A 613 8.58 -20.20 17.99
CA GLN A 613 8.81 -18.87 17.41
C GLN A 613 10.01 -18.16 18.05
N ARG A 614 10.17 -18.26 19.38
CA ARG A 614 11.35 -17.73 20.09
C ARG A 614 12.63 -18.44 19.68
N PHE A 615 12.62 -19.77 19.63
CA PHE A 615 13.76 -20.56 19.18
C PHE A 615 14.24 -20.13 17.79
N VAL A 616 13.33 -20.07 16.82
CA VAL A 616 13.69 -19.67 15.45
C VAL A 616 14.18 -18.23 15.41
N THR A 617 13.52 -17.30 16.11
CA THR A 617 13.94 -15.89 16.16
C THR A 617 15.36 -15.74 16.72
N ARG A 618 15.70 -16.48 17.77
CA ARG A 618 17.05 -16.50 18.36
C ARG A 618 18.07 -17.12 17.41
N LEU A 619 17.73 -18.27 16.82
CA LEU A 619 18.62 -18.99 15.90
C LEU A 619 18.94 -18.17 14.65
N THR A 620 17.93 -17.58 14.01
CA THR A 620 18.14 -16.78 12.80
C THR A 620 18.67 -15.38 13.09
N GLY A 621 18.44 -14.85 14.29
CA GLY A 621 18.98 -13.54 14.71
C GLY A 621 20.43 -13.59 15.21
N ALA A 622 20.95 -14.76 15.57
CA ALA A 622 22.33 -14.95 16.03
C ALA A 622 23.33 -15.16 14.88
N LEU A 623 22.86 -15.32 13.64
CA LEU A 623 23.71 -15.56 12.48
C LEU A 623 24.11 -14.22 11.83
N PRO A 624 25.40 -13.83 11.86
CA PRO A 624 25.88 -12.53 11.37
C PRO A 624 25.77 -12.37 9.84
N LEU A 625 25.52 -13.46 9.12
CA LEU A 625 25.31 -13.52 7.68
C LEU A 625 23.96 -14.19 7.47
N ALA A 626 22.93 -13.42 7.14
CA ALA A 626 21.70 -14.03 6.67
C ALA A 626 22.01 -14.57 5.27
N LEU A 627 22.34 -15.86 5.16
CA LEU A 627 22.33 -16.50 3.86
C LEU A 627 21.45 -17.74 3.89
N PRO A 628 20.50 -17.80 2.93
CA PRO A 628 20.00 -19.08 2.46
C PRO A 628 21.20 -19.96 2.10
N GLY A 629 21.31 -21.15 2.69
CA GLY A 629 22.15 -22.27 2.19
C GLY A 629 23.68 -22.21 2.34
N GLY A 630 24.27 -21.27 3.09
CA GLY A 630 25.73 -21.24 3.32
C GLY A 630 26.25 -22.30 4.31
N LEU A 631 27.56 -22.57 4.28
CA LEU A 631 28.30 -23.55 5.12
C LEU A 631 28.09 -23.38 6.64
N LEU A 632 27.62 -22.20 7.08
CA LEU A 632 27.43 -21.80 8.49
C LEU A 632 25.95 -21.69 8.91
N GLY A 633 25.00 -22.01 8.02
CA GLY A 633 23.56 -21.99 8.33
C GLY A 633 23.12 -23.14 9.25
N PRO A 634 21.86 -23.15 9.73
CA PRO A 634 21.36 -24.21 10.62
C PRO A 634 21.09 -25.54 9.89
N PHE A 635 21.29 -25.62 8.58
CA PHE A 635 20.86 -26.74 7.76
C PHE A 635 21.85 -27.91 7.78
N ALA A 636 21.32 -29.14 7.73
CA ALA A 636 22.15 -30.36 7.65
C ALA A 636 22.57 -30.69 6.21
N THR A 637 21.76 -30.30 5.24
CA THR A 637 22.03 -30.54 3.81
C THR A 637 22.20 -29.21 3.08
N ALA A 638 23.12 -29.19 2.11
CA ALA A 638 23.37 -28.05 1.26
C ALA A 638 22.19 -27.78 0.31
N PHE A 639 22.16 -26.57 -0.26
CA PHE A 639 21.21 -26.22 -1.30
C PHE A 639 21.56 -26.91 -2.63
N ASP A 640 20.53 -27.41 -3.33
CA ASP A 640 20.59 -27.86 -4.72
C ASP A 640 19.53 -27.10 -5.53
N TYR A 641 19.97 -26.33 -6.53
CA TYR A 641 19.05 -25.54 -7.36
C TYR A 641 18.07 -26.40 -8.18
N ARG A 642 18.37 -27.69 -8.39
CA ARG A 642 17.48 -28.66 -9.06
C ARG A 642 16.36 -29.15 -8.13
N ASP A 643 16.51 -28.97 -6.83
CA ASP A 643 15.52 -29.26 -5.81
C ASP A 643 15.36 -28.08 -4.84
N ALA A 644 15.14 -26.90 -5.42
CA ALA A 644 15.17 -25.63 -4.70
C ALA A 644 14.00 -25.43 -3.71
N VAL A 645 12.95 -26.25 -3.83
CA VAL A 645 11.81 -26.24 -2.92
C VAL A 645 12.13 -27.02 -1.64
N ASN A 646 12.89 -28.11 -1.73
CA ASN A 646 13.17 -28.98 -0.58
C ASN A 646 14.58 -28.79 0.02
N THR A 647 15.47 -28.05 -0.65
CA THR A 647 16.82 -27.76 -0.16
C THR A 647 17.04 -26.25 0.12
N PRO A 648 17.96 -25.86 1.01
CA PRO A 648 18.68 -26.72 1.98
C PRO A 648 17.70 -27.32 3.01
N GLY A 649 18.03 -28.48 3.57
CA GLY A 649 17.10 -29.26 4.39
C GLY A 649 17.70 -29.73 5.72
N GLY A 650 16.82 -30.12 6.64
CA GLY A 650 17.17 -30.63 7.97
C GLY A 650 17.76 -29.58 8.91
N LEU A 651 17.88 -29.92 10.18
CA LEU A 651 18.64 -29.16 11.18
C LEU A 651 19.97 -29.87 11.41
N ASN A 652 21.09 -29.14 11.42
CA ASN A 652 22.37 -29.70 11.84
C ASN A 652 22.37 -29.85 13.39
N PRO A 653 22.28 -31.07 13.95
CA PRO A 653 22.17 -31.27 15.39
C PRO A 653 23.46 -30.91 16.15
N LEU A 654 24.59 -30.83 15.45
CA LEU A 654 25.88 -30.46 16.01
C LEU A 654 26.09 -28.93 16.06
N ASN A 655 25.10 -28.14 15.61
CA ASN A 655 25.22 -26.69 15.59
C ASN A 655 25.02 -26.11 17.01
N PRO A 656 26.06 -25.58 17.68
CA PRO A 656 25.94 -25.05 19.04
C PRO A 656 25.01 -23.83 19.13
N LEU A 657 24.82 -23.08 18.03
CA LEU A 657 23.89 -21.95 17.99
C LEU A 657 22.44 -22.42 18.12
N ALA A 658 22.09 -23.62 17.60
CA ALA A 658 20.74 -24.17 17.74
C ALA A 658 20.44 -24.50 19.21
N ILE A 659 21.39 -25.13 19.92
CA ILE A 659 21.24 -25.46 21.34
C ILE A 659 21.14 -24.17 22.17
N GLY A 660 22.04 -23.21 21.95
CA GLY A 660 22.03 -21.92 22.65
C GLY A 660 20.74 -21.13 22.40
N ALA A 661 20.26 -21.07 21.15
CA ALA A 661 19.01 -20.42 20.80
C ALA A 661 17.80 -21.08 21.49
N PHE A 662 17.79 -22.42 21.63
CA PHE A 662 16.72 -23.13 22.29
C PHE A 662 16.70 -22.86 23.81
N GLN A 663 17.86 -22.83 24.46
CA GLN A 663 17.97 -22.44 25.86
C GLN A 663 17.54 -20.98 26.10
N GLN A 664 17.94 -20.07 25.21
CA GLN A 664 17.50 -18.67 25.27
C GLN A 664 15.99 -18.52 25.08
N ALA A 665 15.38 -19.34 24.21
CA ALA A 665 13.94 -19.34 24.02
C ALA A 665 13.18 -19.81 25.28
N ILE A 666 13.70 -20.81 25.99
CA ILE A 666 13.17 -21.25 27.29
C ILE A 666 13.24 -20.09 28.30
N SER A 667 14.40 -19.42 28.39
CA SER A 667 14.61 -18.27 29.28
C SER A 667 13.69 -17.09 28.92
N ASP A 668 13.45 -16.84 27.63
CA ASP A 668 12.53 -15.81 27.17
C ASP A 668 11.11 -16.06 27.71
N LEU A 669 10.58 -17.29 27.60
CA LEU A 669 9.25 -17.63 28.10
C LEU A 669 9.16 -17.50 29.63
N GLN A 670 10.19 -17.98 30.35
CA GLN A 670 10.28 -17.85 31.81
C GLN A 670 10.28 -16.38 32.24
N GLY A 671 11.07 -15.53 31.59
CA GLY A 671 11.12 -14.10 31.86
C GLY A 671 9.79 -13.40 31.62
N ALA A 672 9.03 -13.87 30.62
CA ALA A 672 7.68 -13.38 30.32
C ALA A 672 6.58 -13.98 31.21
N GLY A 673 6.92 -14.86 32.16
CA GLY A 673 5.95 -15.57 33.00
C GLY A 673 5.02 -16.50 32.22
N LEU A 674 5.45 -16.99 31.05
CA LEU A 674 4.69 -17.90 30.20
C LEU A 674 5.14 -19.35 30.44
N PRO A 675 4.22 -20.33 30.58
CA PRO A 675 4.59 -21.74 30.62
C PRO A 675 5.20 -22.16 29.28
N LEU A 676 6.03 -23.22 29.28
CA LEU A 676 6.68 -23.70 28.06
C LEU A 676 5.67 -24.19 27.01
N ASP A 677 4.51 -24.68 27.45
CA ASP A 677 3.39 -25.09 26.60
C ASP A 677 2.42 -23.94 26.26
N ALA A 678 2.79 -22.68 26.53
CA ALA A 678 1.96 -21.52 26.26
C ALA A 678 1.40 -21.54 24.83
N THR A 679 0.07 -21.40 24.76
CA THR A 679 -0.65 -21.24 23.50
C THR A 679 -0.38 -19.85 22.91
N LEU A 680 -0.57 -19.68 21.59
CA LEU A 680 -0.53 -18.33 21.00
C LEU A 680 -1.58 -17.40 21.62
N ARG A 681 -2.73 -17.92 22.07
CA ARG A 681 -3.74 -17.16 22.80
C ARG A 681 -3.16 -16.52 24.06
N GLN A 682 -2.30 -17.23 24.78
CA GLN A 682 -1.63 -16.72 25.98
C GLN A 682 -0.45 -15.82 25.63
N GLY A 683 0.38 -16.19 24.65
CA GLY A 683 1.65 -15.52 24.37
C GLY A 683 1.64 -14.45 23.27
N GLN A 684 0.59 -14.33 22.45
CA GLN A 684 0.53 -13.44 21.29
C GLN A 684 -0.85 -12.79 21.10
N ALA A 685 -0.92 -11.48 21.35
CA ALA A 685 -2.16 -10.72 21.20
C ALA A 685 -1.87 -9.25 20.85
N VAL A 686 -2.92 -8.57 20.38
CA VAL A 686 -2.98 -7.10 20.32
C VAL A 686 -4.05 -6.60 21.27
N THR A 687 -3.84 -5.42 21.86
CA THR A 687 -4.87 -4.76 22.65
C THR A 687 -5.54 -3.67 21.81
N ARG A 688 -6.85 -3.78 21.63
CA ARG A 688 -7.67 -2.79 20.93
C ARG A 688 -8.88 -2.46 21.78
N ARG A 689 -9.12 -1.17 22.03
CA ARG A 689 -10.25 -0.70 22.85
C ARG A 689 -10.38 -1.39 24.22
N GLY A 690 -9.23 -1.68 24.86
CA GLY A 690 -9.18 -2.37 26.15
C GLY A 690 -9.36 -3.89 26.08
N GLU A 691 -9.65 -4.46 24.91
CA GLU A 691 -9.80 -5.90 24.71
C GLU A 691 -8.49 -6.49 24.18
N ARG A 692 -8.02 -7.57 24.82
CA ARG A 692 -6.87 -8.34 24.38
C ARG A 692 -7.32 -9.39 23.36
N ILE A 693 -6.99 -9.18 22.10
CA ILE A 693 -7.39 -10.03 20.98
C ILE A 693 -6.20 -10.91 20.58
N PRO A 694 -6.28 -12.24 20.77
CA PRO A 694 -5.19 -13.14 20.40
C PRO A 694 -5.05 -13.24 18.88
N ILE A 695 -3.83 -13.31 18.37
CA ILE A 695 -3.57 -13.26 16.91
C ILE A 695 -2.91 -14.55 16.43
N PRO A 696 -3.44 -15.21 15.37
CA PRO A 696 -2.82 -16.41 14.79
C PRO A 696 -1.71 -16.05 13.79
N GLY A 697 -0.98 -17.05 13.31
CA GLY A 697 0.15 -16.86 12.39
C GLY A 697 1.46 -16.59 13.15
N GLY A 698 2.53 -16.28 12.42
CA GLY A 698 3.83 -16.03 13.03
C GLY A 698 4.82 -15.30 12.13
N PRO A 699 6.04 -15.05 12.63
CA PRO A 699 7.06 -14.28 11.92
C PRO A 699 7.56 -14.99 10.66
N HIS A 700 7.97 -14.19 9.66
CA HIS A 700 8.53 -14.65 8.39
C HIS A 700 9.60 -15.75 8.55
N ALA A 701 10.54 -15.54 9.47
CA ALA A 701 11.68 -16.43 9.71
C ALA A 701 11.26 -17.86 10.10
N SER A 702 10.06 -18.05 10.65
CA SER A 702 9.52 -19.38 10.99
C SER A 702 8.99 -20.16 9.78
N GLY A 703 9.01 -19.59 8.57
CA GLY A 703 8.46 -20.25 7.39
C GLY A 703 6.95 -20.44 7.50
N VAL A 704 6.24 -19.43 8.01
CA VAL A 704 4.77 -19.41 8.03
C VAL A 704 4.27 -18.65 6.82
N PHE A 705 3.21 -19.17 6.18
CA PHE A 705 2.57 -18.49 5.06
C PHE A 705 1.78 -17.25 5.53
N ASN A 706 0.82 -17.41 6.45
CA ASN A 706 0.14 -16.29 7.10
C ASN A 706 1.07 -15.57 8.09
N VAL A 707 1.75 -14.53 7.61
CA VAL A 707 2.77 -13.82 8.39
C VAL A 707 2.14 -12.79 9.31
N VAL A 708 2.58 -12.76 10.56
CA VAL A 708 2.47 -11.59 11.44
C VAL A 708 3.84 -11.29 12.01
N THR A 709 4.17 -10.01 12.18
CA THR A 709 5.42 -9.55 12.79
C THR A 709 5.09 -9.00 14.18
N PRO A 710 5.09 -9.87 15.21
CA PRO A 710 4.77 -9.47 16.56
C PRO A 710 5.99 -8.85 17.27
N THR A 711 5.74 -7.93 18.20
CA THR A 711 6.76 -7.31 19.06
C THR A 711 6.84 -8.04 20.40
N TRP A 712 8.03 -8.55 20.73
CA TRP A 712 8.30 -9.24 21.99
C TRP A 712 8.52 -8.26 23.14
N ASP A 713 7.75 -8.41 24.21
CA ASP A 713 7.95 -7.79 25.52
C ASP A 713 8.52 -8.84 26.48
N PRO A 714 9.71 -8.61 27.09
CA PRO A 714 10.36 -9.59 27.95
C PRO A 714 9.54 -10.03 29.18
N LYS A 715 8.51 -9.27 29.57
CA LYS A 715 7.66 -9.55 30.74
C LYS A 715 6.26 -10.02 30.37
N ARG A 716 5.84 -9.87 29.11
CA ARG A 716 4.44 -10.04 28.70
C ARG A 716 4.25 -10.87 27.42
N GLY A 717 5.34 -11.32 26.80
CA GLY A 717 5.31 -12.03 25.51
C GLY A 717 5.03 -11.08 24.35
N TYR A 718 4.35 -11.56 23.31
CA TYR A 718 4.04 -10.76 22.12
C TYR A 718 2.79 -9.88 22.34
N THR A 719 2.97 -8.57 22.37
CA THR A 719 1.94 -7.59 22.81
C THR A 719 1.39 -6.68 21.72
N GLU A 720 2.02 -6.65 20.55
CA GLU A 720 1.59 -5.84 19.41
C GLU A 720 2.00 -6.51 18.09
N VAL A 721 1.28 -6.26 17.01
CA VAL A 721 1.64 -6.60 15.63
C VAL A 721 1.89 -5.30 14.87
N ILE A 722 3.10 -5.14 14.34
CA ILE A 722 3.51 -3.91 13.65
C ILE A 722 3.42 -4.03 12.13
N HIS A 723 3.45 -5.25 11.62
CA HIS A 723 3.51 -5.61 10.21
C HIS A 723 3.00 -7.04 10.04
N GLY A 724 2.62 -7.45 8.83
CA GLY A 724 2.06 -8.78 8.59
C GLY A 724 0.84 -8.72 7.70
N SER A 725 0.10 -9.83 7.63
CA SER A 725 -1.21 -9.93 7.00
C SER A 725 -2.06 -8.69 7.28
N SER A 726 -2.44 -8.01 6.22
CA SER A 726 -3.01 -6.66 6.28
C SER A 726 -4.39 -6.64 5.60
N PHE A 727 -4.46 -6.26 4.32
CA PHE A 727 -5.60 -6.58 3.47
C PHE A 727 -5.41 -7.98 2.90
N ILE A 728 -6.36 -8.88 3.11
CA ILE A 728 -6.36 -10.23 2.57
C ILE A 728 -7.59 -10.38 1.68
N GLN A 729 -7.42 -10.92 0.49
CA GLN A 729 -8.51 -11.26 -0.42
C GLN A 729 -8.39 -12.69 -0.93
N ALA A 730 -9.51 -13.37 -1.03
CA ALA A 730 -9.69 -14.59 -1.79
C ALA A 730 -10.83 -14.36 -2.78
N VAL A 731 -10.55 -14.49 -4.07
CA VAL A 731 -11.47 -14.17 -5.16
C VAL A 731 -11.64 -15.39 -6.04
N HIS A 732 -12.89 -15.72 -6.37
CA HIS A 732 -13.24 -16.71 -7.38
C HIS A 732 -13.95 -16.01 -8.53
N LEU A 733 -13.33 -16.01 -9.70
CA LEU A 733 -13.76 -15.26 -10.89
C LEU A 733 -14.79 -16.06 -11.69
N LYS A 734 -15.97 -16.26 -11.10
CA LYS A 734 -17.10 -16.91 -11.76
C LYS A 734 -17.65 -16.05 -12.91
N PRO A 735 -18.19 -16.64 -13.99
CA PRO A 735 -18.89 -15.89 -15.01
C PRO A 735 -20.01 -15.03 -14.41
N GLY A 736 -20.07 -13.77 -14.82
CA GLY A 736 -21.10 -12.83 -14.37
C GLY A 736 -20.74 -12.07 -13.10
N CYS A 737 -20.59 -12.76 -11.96
CA CYS A 737 -20.33 -12.14 -10.67
C CYS A 737 -19.21 -12.88 -9.90
N PRO A 738 -18.12 -12.19 -9.52
CA PRO A 738 -17.06 -12.81 -8.72
C PRO A 738 -17.53 -13.07 -7.29
N GLU A 739 -17.04 -14.15 -6.70
CA GLU A 739 -17.23 -14.40 -5.27
C GLU A 739 -16.00 -13.95 -4.50
N ILE A 740 -16.17 -12.94 -3.64
CA ILE A 740 -15.07 -12.27 -2.94
C ILE A 740 -15.16 -12.53 -1.44
N ARG A 741 -14.02 -12.83 -0.83
CA ARG A 741 -13.82 -12.91 0.62
C ARG A 741 -12.68 -12.01 1.02
N THR A 742 -12.89 -11.13 2.00
CA THR A 742 -11.86 -10.21 2.48
C THR A 742 -11.67 -10.23 3.99
N LEU A 743 -10.50 -9.78 4.41
CA LEU A 743 -10.16 -9.41 5.77
C LEU A 743 -9.25 -8.17 5.73
N LEU A 744 -9.60 -7.14 6.48
CA LEU A 744 -8.72 -6.03 6.81
C LEU A 744 -8.32 -6.17 8.28
N THR A 745 -7.15 -6.75 8.55
CA THR A 745 -6.80 -7.31 9.87
C THR A 745 -6.83 -6.31 11.03
N TYR A 746 -6.71 -5.02 10.76
CA TYR A 746 -6.77 -3.91 11.73
C TYR A 746 -8.03 -3.05 11.61
N GLY A 747 -9.02 -3.45 10.80
CA GLY A 747 -10.27 -2.74 10.58
C GLY A 747 -10.17 -1.47 9.72
N GLU A 748 -11.33 -0.99 9.28
CA GLU A 748 -11.49 0.10 8.31
C GLU A 748 -10.98 1.46 8.80
N SER A 749 -11.11 1.74 10.11
CA SER A 749 -10.85 3.05 10.70
C SER A 749 -9.56 3.12 11.51
N THR A 750 -8.79 4.21 11.40
CA THR A 750 -7.64 4.48 12.27
C THR A 750 -8.05 5.11 13.59
N ASN A 751 -9.25 5.70 13.66
CA ASN A 751 -9.77 6.32 14.87
C ASN A 751 -10.01 5.26 15.96
N PRO A 752 -9.27 5.28 17.10
CA PRO A 752 -9.42 4.29 18.16
C PRO A 752 -10.81 4.26 18.81
N GLY A 753 -11.58 5.36 18.67
CA GLY A 753 -12.96 5.45 19.15
C GLY A 753 -13.99 4.79 18.21
N SER A 754 -13.63 4.47 16.97
CA SER A 754 -14.53 3.82 16.00
C SER A 754 -14.76 2.35 16.35
N VAL A 755 -15.95 1.83 16.06
CA VAL A 755 -16.25 0.38 16.10
C VAL A 755 -15.47 -0.38 15.02
N HIS A 756 -15.18 0.30 13.90
CA HIS A 756 -14.44 -0.26 12.77
C HIS A 756 -12.92 -0.17 12.93
N SER A 757 -12.42 0.08 14.15
CA SER A 757 -10.98 0.10 14.45
C SER A 757 -10.41 -1.26 14.85
N SER A 758 -11.27 -2.26 15.04
CA SER A 758 -10.86 -3.60 15.53
C SER A 758 -11.90 -4.70 15.35
N ASP A 759 -13.07 -4.42 14.76
CA ASP A 759 -14.10 -5.43 14.50
C ASP A 759 -13.61 -6.55 13.58
N GLN A 760 -12.87 -6.21 12.51
CA GLN A 760 -12.22 -7.21 11.64
C GLN A 760 -10.96 -7.84 12.26
N THR A 761 -10.31 -7.20 13.25
CA THR A 761 -9.22 -7.86 14.02
C THR A 761 -9.73 -9.09 14.76
N LYS A 762 -10.95 -9.02 15.29
CA LYS A 762 -11.63 -10.17 15.91
C LYS A 762 -11.95 -11.27 14.91
N LEU A 763 -12.30 -10.91 13.68
CA LEU A 763 -12.53 -11.87 12.61
C LEU A 763 -11.23 -12.56 12.20
N PHE A 764 -10.16 -11.80 11.98
CA PHE A 764 -8.83 -12.32 11.67
C PHE A 764 -8.33 -13.28 12.76
N SER A 765 -8.52 -12.91 14.03
CA SER A 765 -8.24 -13.77 15.20
C SER A 765 -8.89 -15.15 15.07
N ARG A 766 -10.15 -15.21 14.61
CA ARG A 766 -10.93 -16.44 14.43
C ARG A 766 -10.86 -17.03 13.02
N LYS A 767 -10.06 -16.46 12.12
CA LYS A 767 -10.02 -16.80 10.68
C LYS A 767 -11.39 -16.77 9.99
N GLN A 768 -12.27 -15.88 10.44
CA GLN A 768 -13.60 -15.69 9.85
C GLN A 768 -13.52 -14.65 8.75
N TRP A 769 -14.00 -14.95 7.55
CA TRP A 769 -13.89 -14.04 6.41
C TRP A 769 -15.14 -13.20 6.22
N VAL A 770 -14.97 -11.95 5.77
CA VAL A 770 -16.07 -11.11 5.32
C VAL A 770 -16.47 -11.55 3.90
N LYS A 771 -17.76 -11.81 3.67
CA LYS A 771 -18.29 -11.88 2.29
C LYS A 771 -18.48 -10.45 1.80
N ALA A 772 -17.48 -9.93 1.10
CA ALA A 772 -17.51 -8.57 0.58
C ALA A 772 -18.55 -8.45 -0.55
N PRO A 773 -19.58 -7.58 -0.43
CA PRO A 773 -20.56 -7.41 -1.48
C PRO A 773 -19.94 -6.81 -2.75
N PHE A 774 -20.15 -7.46 -3.88
CA PHE A 774 -19.75 -6.93 -5.19
C PHE A 774 -20.97 -6.63 -6.04
N CYS A 775 -21.74 -7.64 -6.41
CA CYS A 775 -22.89 -7.41 -7.30
C CYS A 775 -24.05 -6.69 -6.58
N PRO A 776 -24.93 -5.99 -7.32
CA PRO A 776 -26.08 -5.30 -6.74
C PRO A 776 -26.93 -6.18 -5.81
N ALA A 777 -27.11 -7.46 -6.15
CA ALA A 777 -27.84 -8.42 -5.32
C ALA A 777 -27.15 -8.69 -3.97
N ASP A 778 -25.82 -8.74 -3.92
CA ASP A 778 -25.08 -8.90 -2.66
C ASP A 778 -25.24 -7.66 -1.78
N LEU A 779 -25.17 -6.46 -2.39
CA LEU A 779 -25.39 -5.19 -1.68
C LEU A 779 -26.80 -5.10 -1.10
N GLU A 780 -27.82 -5.51 -1.87
CA GLU A 780 -29.20 -5.54 -1.39
C GLU A 780 -29.45 -6.57 -0.27
N ALA A 781 -28.65 -7.63 -0.22
CA ALA A 781 -28.74 -8.67 0.79
C ALA A 781 -28.08 -8.25 2.11
N ASP A 782 -27.05 -7.38 2.09
CA ASP A 782 -26.27 -7.00 3.29
C ASP A 782 -27.16 -6.48 4.44
N PRO A 783 -27.13 -7.13 5.62
CA PRO A 783 -28.04 -6.81 6.74
C PRO A 783 -27.70 -5.52 7.49
N THR A 784 -26.56 -4.90 7.20
CA THR A 784 -26.00 -3.75 7.93
C THR A 784 -25.94 -2.47 7.10
N ASP A 785 -26.44 -2.51 5.87
CA ASP A 785 -26.41 -1.40 4.90
C ASP A 785 -26.92 -0.06 5.49
N ASP A 786 -25.98 0.84 5.81
CA ASP A 786 -26.23 2.24 6.19
C ASP A 786 -25.89 3.11 4.96
N ARG A 787 -26.93 3.70 4.32
CA ARG A 787 -26.77 4.47 3.07
C ARG A 787 -26.59 5.96 3.31
N VAL A 788 -25.47 6.51 2.82
CA VAL A 788 -25.20 7.94 2.85
C VAL A 788 -25.16 8.47 1.42
N ARG A 789 -26.11 9.32 1.05
CA ARG A 789 -26.10 9.97 -0.27
C ARG A 789 -25.66 11.43 -0.14
N THR A 790 -24.47 11.72 -0.63
CA THR A 790 -23.98 13.11 -0.69
C THR A 790 -24.22 13.67 -2.08
N VAL A 791 -25.00 14.74 -2.20
CA VAL A 791 -25.23 15.39 -3.50
C VAL A 791 -24.76 16.84 -3.40
N ASP A 792 -23.66 17.16 -4.10
CA ASP A 792 -23.18 18.54 -4.22
C ASP A 792 -23.78 19.20 -5.47
N LEU A 793 -24.85 19.97 -5.23
CA LEU A 793 -25.61 20.62 -6.29
C LEU A 793 -24.99 21.95 -6.75
N ARG A 794 -24.16 22.63 -5.93
CA ARG A 794 -23.46 23.90 -6.23
C ARG A 794 -22.27 24.15 -5.28
N PRO A 795 -21.17 24.76 -5.75
CA PRO A 795 -20.09 25.21 -4.88
C PRO A 795 -20.61 26.03 -3.68
N GLY A 796 -20.36 25.55 -2.47
CA GLY A 796 -20.67 26.26 -1.22
C GLY A 796 -22.02 25.95 -0.56
N GLN A 797 -22.88 25.11 -1.14
CA GLN A 797 -24.10 24.61 -0.48
C GLN A 797 -24.26 23.08 -0.60
N PRO A 798 -23.35 22.28 0.01
CA PRO A 798 -23.42 20.83 -0.11
C PRO A 798 -24.58 20.29 0.74
N LEU A 799 -25.41 19.45 0.15
CA LEU A 799 -26.48 18.74 0.83
C LEU A 799 -26.04 17.31 1.12
N LEU A 800 -25.79 17.02 2.39
CA LEU A 800 -25.62 15.65 2.86
C LEU A 800 -27.00 15.07 3.14
N VAL A 801 -27.37 14.04 2.39
CA VAL A 801 -28.63 13.33 2.58
C VAL A 801 -28.34 11.92 3.06
N THR A 802 -28.38 11.73 4.36
CA THR A 802 -28.25 10.40 4.95
C THR A 802 -29.62 9.72 4.91
N LEU A 803 -29.74 8.63 4.17
CA LEU A 803 -30.88 7.75 4.26
C LEU A 803 -30.47 6.54 5.10
N ARG A 804 -30.73 6.61 6.41
CA ARG A 804 -30.50 5.47 7.26
C ARG A 804 -31.62 4.45 7.04
N GLU A 805 -31.29 3.37 6.33
CA GLU A 805 -32.15 2.20 6.27
C GLU A 805 -32.24 1.61 7.69
N ALA A 806 -33.41 1.09 8.04
CA ALA A 806 -33.58 0.40 9.32
C ALA A 806 -34.05 -1.02 9.03
N ARG A 807 -33.27 -2.01 9.47
CA ARG A 807 -33.67 -3.41 9.55
C ARG A 807 -33.99 -3.75 11.03
N GLY A 808 -35.00 -4.58 11.28
CA GLY A 808 -35.47 -4.92 12.63
C GLY A 808 -36.45 -3.91 13.24
N THR A 809 -36.38 -3.67 14.56
CA THR A 809 -37.28 -2.75 15.31
C THR A 809 -36.91 -1.27 15.16
N ALA A 810 -35.79 -0.96 14.52
CA ALA A 810 -35.35 0.41 14.27
C ALA A 810 -36.26 1.09 13.23
N ARG A 811 -36.48 2.40 13.39
CA ARG A 811 -37.30 3.19 12.45
C ARG A 811 -36.41 3.79 11.36
N PRO A 812 -36.77 3.68 10.06
CA PRO A 812 -36.01 4.32 8.99
C PRO A 812 -35.97 5.83 9.21
N ARG A 813 -34.80 6.43 8.97
CA ARG A 813 -34.55 7.85 9.28
C ARG A 813 -33.86 8.51 8.11
N LEU A 814 -34.58 9.44 7.48
CA LEU A 814 -34.03 10.34 6.48
C LEU A 814 -33.52 11.59 7.18
N THR A 815 -32.21 11.81 7.14
CA THR A 815 -31.57 13.01 7.67
C THR A 815 -31.03 13.84 6.52
N VAL A 816 -31.41 15.11 6.48
CA VAL A 816 -30.96 16.09 5.51
C VAL A 816 -30.16 17.12 6.27
N THR A 817 -28.86 17.18 6.00
CA THR A 817 -27.95 18.14 6.63
C THR A 817 -27.46 19.12 5.56
N ASN A 818 -27.72 20.40 5.80
CA ASN A 818 -27.05 21.47 5.08
C ASN A 818 -25.65 21.62 5.69
N THR A 819 -24.64 21.12 4.99
CA THR A 819 -23.26 21.11 5.48
C THR A 819 -22.63 22.51 5.52
N ALA A 820 -23.29 23.53 4.96
CA ALA A 820 -22.91 24.94 5.15
C ALA A 820 -23.38 25.51 6.51
N GLY A 821 -24.10 24.74 7.32
CA GLY A 821 -24.61 25.17 8.65
C GLY A 821 -25.79 26.14 8.59
N ALA A 822 -26.16 26.64 7.41
CA ALA A 822 -27.28 27.56 7.25
C ALA A 822 -28.63 26.86 7.49
N ARG A 823 -29.48 27.46 8.33
CA ARG A 823 -30.86 27.00 8.52
C ARG A 823 -31.67 27.22 7.24
N GLY A 824 -32.28 26.16 6.71
CA GLY A 824 -33.10 26.23 5.50
C GLY A 824 -34.38 25.41 5.62
N ARG A 825 -35.39 25.74 4.82
CA ARG A 825 -36.61 24.94 4.70
C ARG A 825 -36.33 23.70 3.86
N VAL A 826 -36.45 22.53 4.47
CA VAL A 826 -36.35 21.20 3.87
C VAL A 826 -37.78 20.67 3.65
N ALA A 827 -38.15 20.43 2.39
CA ALA A 827 -39.44 19.88 1.98
C ALA A 827 -39.24 18.55 1.24
N ILE A 828 -39.62 17.46 1.88
CA ILE A 828 -39.51 16.09 1.38
C ILE A 828 -40.87 15.65 0.83
N ARG A 829 -40.91 15.19 -0.42
CA ARG A 829 -42.08 14.55 -1.05
C ARG A 829 -41.73 13.11 -1.37
N ILE A 830 -42.54 12.18 -0.90
CA ILE A 830 -42.37 10.75 -1.18
C ILE A 830 -43.50 10.33 -2.11
N ARG A 831 -43.15 9.69 -3.23
CA ARG A 831 -44.07 9.23 -4.26
C ARG A 831 -43.99 7.72 -4.42
N ARG A 832 -45.13 7.06 -4.65
CA ARG A 832 -45.23 5.68 -5.12
C ARG A 832 -45.84 5.71 -6.51
N GLY A 833 -45.08 5.32 -7.53
CA GLY A 833 -45.43 5.64 -8.92
C GLY A 833 -45.62 7.16 -9.11
N LYS A 834 -46.75 7.57 -9.71
CA LYS A 834 -47.09 9.00 -9.91
C LYS A 834 -47.69 9.68 -8.67
N ARG A 835 -48.13 8.91 -7.65
CA ARG A 835 -48.89 9.44 -6.49
C ARG A 835 -47.95 9.89 -5.36
N VAL A 836 -48.11 11.11 -4.86
CA VAL A 836 -47.43 11.57 -3.64
C VAL A 836 -48.11 10.94 -2.41
N VAL A 837 -47.38 10.09 -1.69
CA VAL A 837 -47.87 9.38 -0.49
C VAL A 837 -47.52 10.10 0.81
N ARG A 838 -46.51 10.97 0.80
CA ARG A 838 -46.08 11.73 1.98
C ARG A 838 -45.49 13.06 1.58
N ARG A 839 -45.77 14.11 2.36
CA ARG A 839 -45.07 15.39 2.32
C ARG A 839 -44.60 15.72 3.73
N ILE A 840 -43.35 16.16 3.87
CA ILE A 840 -42.76 16.55 5.15
C ILE A 840 -42.05 17.88 4.91
N ALA A 841 -42.29 18.88 5.75
CA ALA A 841 -41.56 20.14 5.70
C ALA A 841 -41.04 20.49 7.09
N ARG A 842 -39.75 20.81 7.19
CA ARG A 842 -39.08 21.21 8.43
C ARG A 842 -38.07 22.30 8.11
N THR A 843 -37.73 23.12 9.09
CA THR A 843 -36.69 24.15 8.96
C THR A 843 -35.56 23.82 9.93
N GLY A 844 -34.33 23.83 9.45
CA GLY A 844 -33.15 23.55 10.27
C GLY A 844 -31.88 23.45 9.45
N ALA A 845 -30.73 23.47 10.12
CA ALA A 845 -29.45 23.12 9.49
C ALA A 845 -29.35 21.59 9.27
N THR A 846 -29.92 20.82 10.21
CA THR A 846 -30.10 19.38 10.11
C THR A 846 -31.57 19.04 10.34
N VAL A 847 -32.20 18.35 9.39
CA VAL A 847 -33.59 17.91 9.45
C VAL A 847 -33.61 16.39 9.40
N ALA A 848 -33.99 15.76 10.52
CA ALA A 848 -34.20 14.32 10.57
C ALA A 848 -35.68 13.97 10.64
N VAL A 849 -36.14 13.08 9.76
CA VAL A 849 -37.53 12.67 9.66
C VAL A 849 -37.64 11.16 9.44
N SER A 850 -38.64 10.53 10.04
CA SER A 850 -39.03 9.17 9.67
C SER A 850 -40.10 9.25 8.57
N PRO A 851 -39.87 8.68 7.38
CA PRO A 851 -40.77 8.84 6.26
C PRO A 851 -42.16 8.22 6.50
N ARG A 852 -42.26 7.16 7.32
CA ARG A 852 -43.50 6.43 7.66
C ARG A 852 -44.38 6.16 6.42
N VAL A 853 -43.89 5.32 5.53
CA VAL A 853 -44.59 4.89 4.31
C VAL A 853 -44.91 3.39 4.39
N ARG A 854 -45.90 2.92 3.62
CA ARG A 854 -46.24 1.49 3.52
C ARG A 854 -45.13 0.71 2.80
N ARG A 855 -45.20 -0.63 2.77
CA ARG A 855 -44.30 -1.47 1.97
C ARG A 855 -44.43 -1.14 0.47
N GLY A 856 -43.30 -1.00 -0.22
CA GLY A 856 -43.23 -0.73 -1.67
C GLY A 856 -42.03 0.13 -2.10
N ASP A 857 -41.98 0.44 -3.40
CA ASP A 857 -40.96 1.31 -4.01
C ASP A 857 -41.41 2.76 -4.07
N TYR A 858 -40.48 3.66 -3.73
CA TYR A 858 -40.74 5.08 -3.58
C TYR A 858 -39.68 5.95 -4.27
N ALA A 859 -40.13 7.05 -4.89
CA ALA A 859 -39.31 8.16 -5.29
C ALA A 859 -39.42 9.29 -4.25
N ILE A 860 -38.29 9.74 -3.70
CA ILE A 860 -38.21 10.74 -2.64
C ILE A 860 -37.58 12.01 -3.21
N ALA A 861 -38.36 13.07 -3.37
CA ALA A 861 -37.90 14.39 -3.76
C ALA A 861 -37.67 15.25 -2.52
N ILE A 862 -36.42 15.63 -2.23
CA ILE A 862 -36.03 16.46 -1.10
C ILE A 862 -35.68 17.85 -1.63
N LYS A 863 -36.51 18.83 -1.33
CA LYS A 863 -36.30 20.22 -1.72
C LYS A 863 -35.70 21.00 -0.56
N VAL A 864 -34.55 21.64 -0.75
CA VAL A 864 -33.97 22.57 0.25
C VAL A 864 -33.76 23.92 -0.42
N GLY A 865 -34.47 24.95 0.05
CA GLY A 865 -34.54 26.23 -0.66
C GLY A 865 -35.07 26.07 -2.09
N GLY A 866 -34.29 26.51 -3.09
CA GLY A 866 -34.60 26.35 -4.52
C GLY A 866 -34.19 25.01 -5.14
N GLN A 867 -33.48 24.16 -4.41
CA GLN A 867 -32.83 22.95 -4.93
C GLN A 867 -33.64 21.69 -4.65
N THR A 868 -33.59 20.66 -5.51
CA THR A 868 -34.28 19.37 -5.29
C THR A 868 -33.34 18.19 -5.52
N VAL A 869 -33.18 17.33 -4.51
CA VAL A 869 -32.50 16.02 -4.58
C VAL A 869 -33.55 14.94 -4.82
N GLN A 870 -33.32 14.02 -5.76
CA GLN A 870 -34.18 12.86 -6.00
C GLN A 870 -33.49 11.59 -5.49
N LEU A 871 -34.12 10.89 -4.55
CA LEU A 871 -33.73 9.56 -4.11
C LEU A 871 -34.77 8.54 -4.58
N THR A 872 -34.34 7.29 -4.66
CA THR A 872 -35.23 6.13 -4.63
C THR A 872 -35.07 5.44 -3.28
N GLY A 873 -36.15 4.84 -2.79
CA GLY A 873 -36.12 4.07 -1.54
C GLY A 873 -37.18 2.98 -1.58
N ARG A 874 -36.87 1.83 -1.01
CA ARG A 874 -37.81 0.71 -0.87
C ARG A 874 -38.13 0.53 0.60
N GLN A 875 -39.41 0.63 0.96
CA GLN A 875 -39.86 0.20 2.28
C GLN A 875 -40.15 -1.30 2.18
N ARG A 876 -39.35 -2.10 2.85
CA ARG A 876 -39.55 -3.56 2.92
C ARG A 876 -40.59 -3.93 3.97
#